data_AF-A0A2H0LIK2-F1
#
_entry.id   AF-A0A2H0LIK2-F1
#
_cell.length_a   1.000
_cell.length_b   1.000
_cell.length_c   1.000
_cell.angle_alpha   90.00
_cell.angle_beta   90.00
_cell.angle_gamma   90.00
#
_symmetry.space_group_name_H-M   'P 1'
#
loop_
_entity.id
_entity.type
_entity.pdbx_description
1 polymer ?
#
loop_
_entity_poly.entity_id
_entity_poly.type
_entity_poly.pdbx_seq_one_letter_code
_entity_poly.pdbx_strand_id
1 'polypeptide(L)'
;TCSGTSGTFQFYNLTADSNATKITYVCGDITVSNTLLIDTSQTLNGGTSTITLSASGTPITRSGSFDEGTSTVKYTSATGITALASATMTAGNSFYNVTIQSDDTSDSFLAGVDFDIDGALTVTTGTFQVDSAVNITSISVASGGALSLNGKNVTVSGDFTGAGTVYCGAGNNTCSTGTVTINESANFGGGTYTFYAVDLTKGSASATYTVQGSGSFTFKSQLTLGTNETLNAGAATFYLDKSGAGTSRPFVISSGASLAEDTSTFVYRGAGNTDVATDTYYHLEVKPGANSAQHDFMSGTLTVLGNLTLGNGTNTSVTVSASANSTTVDVNGNLTINAETTFSAYGTATGTTVGGNMTSTGQLTHNNGTVIFDASDTDNTIAEGDGSFYNLIFNNASGRWKITSNGISVSNDLTLTAGALSLNGKNLNVSGGDLTGAGTIYCGDGDNTCSAGALSLYGTGSLGGGTYTFYTVFVGDGAATATTTAAGDFTAANKLHILASHTFNASSYTVTLTNGTDASTPLVIAGTFTPQTGTIIYNVATGNTINVTGTTYNALRLRTSDAVSPTFKLAGNITVSSSSSTALDIWGGEVLSSPTLDTDSVNNRSITVTGGVRIGVNFSGVSGSITANGSTISVSGDFNLQNGIFTQGSSAMTVSGDFTLDGTFTKDTGSVTLDGDTVLWTDTNGTTQDVGTMTITGTVTTASNVKASDITVSGGSLTVGTDDVVTTDTLTISGGTFAMSNSGATLKISDSGSISMSSGTWSASDVATAPSLTSADTDGSPTYLGVSLTGGTLNVAELTVDYLKSTGFVIGSGVTLTALDKVTWGSSGTWNGEAASGEKLLDITGQTQNLSSHAFPTTWSNNTSADCNVRSNTSGVVSVWDWSGAFGGEEYDCDTSGGEVRWKGGPGGAPGSGTGQYPAIY
;
A
#
# COMPACT_ATOMS: atom_id res chain seq x y z
N THR A 1 39.42 54.59 -64.28
CA THR A 1 40.22 53.37 -64.07
C THR A 1 41.17 53.62 -62.92
N CYS A 2 41.17 52.74 -61.91
CA CYS A 2 42.14 52.77 -60.82
C CYS A 2 43.50 52.28 -61.34
N SER A 3 44.59 53.00 -61.08
CA SER A 3 45.95 52.51 -61.32
C SER A 3 46.84 52.91 -60.13
N GLY A 4 47.35 51.93 -59.38
CA GLY A 4 48.17 52.14 -58.17
C GLY A 4 47.84 51.14 -57.04
N THR A 5 48.58 51.19 -55.93
CA THR A 5 48.34 50.38 -54.72
C THR A 5 47.09 50.88 -53.98
N SER A 6 46.22 49.95 -53.53
CA SER A 6 45.05 50.25 -52.71
C SER A 6 45.46 50.94 -51.40
N GLY A 7 44.80 52.03 -51.02
CA GLY A 7 45.01 52.78 -49.78
C GLY A 7 43.70 53.34 -49.23
N THR A 8 43.73 53.89 -48.01
CA THR A 8 42.57 54.55 -47.39
C THR A 8 42.61 56.05 -47.71
N PHE A 9 41.52 56.60 -48.24
CA PHE A 9 41.42 58.02 -48.60
C PHE A 9 40.43 58.76 -47.69
N GLN A 10 40.76 59.98 -47.28
CA GLN A 10 39.89 60.82 -46.46
C GLN A 10 39.55 62.11 -47.20
N PHE A 11 38.27 62.47 -47.22
CA PHE A 11 37.74 63.64 -47.87
C PHE A 11 36.83 64.40 -46.92
N TYR A 12 36.87 65.74 -46.94
CA TYR A 12 35.84 66.54 -46.30
C TYR A 12 34.55 66.48 -47.13
N ASN A 13 34.61 66.90 -48.40
CA ASN A 13 33.57 66.68 -49.41
C ASN A 13 34.12 65.82 -50.55
N LEU A 14 33.29 64.95 -51.11
CA LEU A 14 33.59 64.20 -52.33
C LEU A 14 32.44 64.37 -53.32
N THR A 15 32.74 64.88 -54.52
CA THR A 15 31.76 65.05 -55.58
C THR A 15 32.17 64.23 -56.79
N ALA A 16 31.33 63.28 -57.19
CA ALA A 16 31.39 62.65 -58.51
C ALA A 16 30.59 63.53 -59.49
N ASP A 17 31.31 64.38 -60.22
CA ASP A 17 30.78 65.32 -61.21
C ASP A 17 31.62 65.25 -62.50
N SER A 18 30.94 65.27 -63.66
CA SER A 18 31.53 65.70 -64.91
C SER A 18 30.46 66.13 -65.93
N ASN A 19 30.84 66.98 -66.89
CA ASN A 19 30.00 67.43 -68.01
C ASN A 19 29.66 66.31 -69.05
N ALA A 20 29.94 65.03 -68.76
CA ALA A 20 29.71 63.87 -69.63
C ALA A 20 29.33 62.63 -68.82
N THR A 21 28.63 61.65 -69.42
CA THR A 21 28.30 60.39 -68.74
C THR A 21 29.56 59.57 -68.48
N LYS A 22 29.95 59.37 -67.21
CA LYS A 22 31.12 58.57 -66.81
C LYS A 22 30.80 57.67 -65.61
N ILE A 23 31.46 56.52 -65.59
CA ILE A 23 31.51 55.63 -64.42
C ILE A 23 32.79 55.96 -63.64
N THR A 24 32.62 56.36 -62.38
CA THR A 24 33.71 56.58 -61.43
C THR A 24 33.80 55.36 -60.53
N TYR A 25 34.97 54.74 -60.46
CA TYR A 25 35.21 53.57 -59.60
C TYR A 25 35.89 54.02 -58.31
N VAL A 26 35.35 53.59 -57.17
CA VAL A 26 36.02 53.77 -55.87
C VAL A 26 37.22 52.82 -55.80
N CYS A 27 38.41 53.36 -55.49
CA CYS A 27 39.67 52.62 -55.47
C CYS A 27 40.16 52.48 -54.02
N GLY A 28 39.74 51.44 -53.30
CA GLY A 28 40.08 51.26 -51.87
C GLY A 28 39.10 51.99 -50.94
N ASP A 29 39.30 51.86 -49.63
CA ASP A 29 38.38 52.41 -48.64
C ASP A 29 38.42 53.94 -48.61
N ILE A 30 37.26 54.57 -48.50
CA ILE A 30 37.14 56.03 -48.43
C ILE A 30 36.35 56.48 -47.20
N THR A 31 36.72 57.62 -46.64
CA THR A 31 35.97 58.32 -45.59
C THR A 31 35.59 59.70 -46.08
N VAL A 32 34.31 60.05 -45.98
CA VAL A 32 33.77 61.38 -46.31
C VAL A 32 33.12 61.96 -45.07
N SER A 33 33.72 63.03 -44.53
CA SER A 33 33.30 63.61 -43.24
C SER A 33 32.16 64.63 -43.35
N ASN A 34 31.81 65.12 -44.54
CA ASN A 34 30.72 66.09 -44.74
C ASN A 34 29.69 65.65 -45.80
N THR A 35 30.02 65.63 -47.10
CA THR A 35 29.02 65.24 -48.13
C THR A 35 29.65 64.47 -49.29
N LEU A 36 29.03 63.34 -49.66
CA LEU A 36 29.25 62.61 -50.90
C LEU A 36 28.15 62.97 -51.91
N LEU A 37 28.47 63.66 -52.99
CA LEU A 37 27.53 64.02 -54.05
C LEU A 37 27.78 63.18 -55.31
N ILE A 38 26.73 62.53 -55.83
CA ILE A 38 26.72 61.89 -57.16
C ILE A 38 25.80 62.72 -58.07
N ASP A 39 26.34 63.41 -59.07
CA ASP A 39 25.54 64.28 -59.93
C ASP A 39 24.71 63.50 -60.99
N THR A 40 23.63 64.11 -61.51
CA THR A 40 22.56 63.64 -62.41
C THR A 40 22.99 62.83 -63.65
N SER A 41 24.26 62.82 -64.03
CA SER A 41 24.81 62.08 -65.17
C SER A 41 26.01 61.19 -64.83
N GLN A 42 26.27 60.95 -63.54
CA GLN A 42 27.39 60.13 -63.07
C GLN A 42 26.91 58.81 -62.50
N THR A 43 27.74 57.77 -62.68
CA THR A 43 27.63 56.51 -61.93
C THR A 43 28.83 56.40 -61.01
N LEU A 44 28.60 56.26 -59.70
CA LEU A 44 29.65 55.87 -58.77
C LEU A 44 29.56 54.36 -58.53
N ASN A 45 30.57 53.60 -58.95
CA ASN A 45 30.70 52.18 -58.69
C ASN A 45 31.51 51.96 -57.40
N GLY A 46 30.89 51.35 -56.40
CA GLY A 46 31.47 51.09 -55.08
C GLY A 46 32.47 49.92 -55.05
N GLY A 47 32.48 49.07 -56.07
CA GLY A 47 33.38 47.91 -56.17
C GLY A 47 33.26 46.99 -54.96
N THR A 48 34.38 46.74 -54.28
CA THR A 48 34.45 45.94 -53.03
C THR A 48 34.86 46.80 -51.83
N SER A 49 34.80 48.12 -51.95
CA SER A 49 35.38 49.05 -50.97
C SER A 49 34.42 49.40 -49.84
N THR A 50 34.97 49.88 -48.72
CA THR A 50 34.19 50.49 -47.64
C THR A 50 34.12 52.00 -47.83
N ILE A 51 32.90 52.53 -47.92
CA ILE A 51 32.59 53.96 -48.00
C ILE A 51 32.07 54.41 -46.64
N THR A 52 32.91 55.09 -45.85
CA THR A 52 32.55 55.61 -44.53
C THR A 52 32.01 57.03 -44.61
N LEU A 53 30.80 57.27 -44.10
CA LEU A 53 30.12 58.55 -44.07
C LEU A 53 29.90 58.99 -42.62
N SER A 54 30.54 60.07 -42.20
CA SER A 54 30.55 60.51 -40.79
C SER A 54 29.75 61.78 -40.51
N ALA A 55 29.17 62.40 -41.53
CA ALA A 55 28.37 63.61 -41.39
C ALA A 55 26.99 63.33 -40.79
N SER A 56 26.37 64.35 -40.21
CA SER A 56 24.95 64.33 -39.83
C SER A 56 24.05 64.81 -40.99
N GLY A 57 22.73 64.70 -40.83
CA GLY A 57 21.78 65.11 -41.87
C GLY A 57 21.68 64.12 -43.03
N THR A 58 22.11 64.52 -44.23
CA THR A 58 22.11 63.68 -45.45
C THR A 58 23.53 63.53 -45.98
N PRO A 59 24.30 62.53 -45.52
CA PRO A 59 25.74 62.42 -45.80
C PRO A 59 26.06 62.07 -47.26
N ILE A 60 25.08 61.52 -47.98
CA ILE A 60 25.17 61.20 -49.39
C ILE A 60 23.95 61.76 -50.12
N THR A 61 24.21 62.62 -51.12
CA THR A 61 23.21 63.15 -52.03
C THR A 61 23.41 62.49 -53.39
N ARG A 62 22.39 61.79 -53.86
CA ARG A 62 22.45 60.99 -55.08
C ARG A 62 21.46 61.56 -56.10
N SER A 63 21.98 62.36 -57.04
CA SER A 63 21.24 62.79 -58.23
C SER A 63 21.50 61.88 -59.43
N GLY A 64 22.68 61.22 -59.48
CA GLY A 64 23.04 60.15 -60.44
C GLY A 64 22.96 58.75 -59.86
N SER A 65 23.48 57.73 -60.57
CA SER A 65 23.41 56.31 -60.16
C SER A 65 24.52 55.92 -59.19
N PHE A 66 24.21 55.04 -58.25
CA PHE A 66 25.21 54.28 -57.50
C PHE A 66 25.11 52.83 -57.98
N ASP A 67 26.26 52.25 -58.31
CA ASP A 67 26.41 50.83 -58.61
C ASP A 67 27.11 50.23 -57.39
N GLU A 68 26.34 49.56 -56.53
CA GLU A 68 26.80 49.12 -55.22
C GLU A 68 27.89 48.04 -55.28
N GLY A 69 28.03 47.31 -56.39
CA GLY A 69 28.94 46.16 -56.48
C GLY A 69 28.74 45.21 -55.30
N THR A 70 29.83 44.92 -54.56
CA THR A 70 29.77 44.24 -53.26
C THR A 70 30.30 45.13 -52.14
N SER A 71 30.13 46.44 -52.26
CA SER A 71 30.70 47.45 -51.35
C SER A 71 30.00 47.50 -50.00
N THR A 72 30.63 48.17 -49.02
CA THR A 72 30.03 48.45 -47.72
C THR A 72 29.90 49.95 -47.51
N VAL A 73 28.67 50.44 -47.34
CA VAL A 73 28.43 51.82 -46.92
C VAL A 73 28.27 51.87 -45.41
N LYS A 74 29.20 52.55 -44.73
CA LYS A 74 29.29 52.61 -43.28
C LYS A 74 28.96 54.01 -42.77
N TYR A 75 27.93 54.15 -41.95
CA TYR A 75 27.55 55.41 -41.32
C TYR A 75 28.08 55.48 -39.90
N THR A 76 28.80 56.56 -39.58
CA THR A 76 29.44 56.76 -38.27
C THR A 76 29.17 58.15 -37.66
N SER A 77 28.04 58.76 -38.01
CA SER A 77 27.64 60.05 -37.42
C SER A 77 27.45 59.91 -35.91
N ALA A 78 28.02 60.84 -35.15
CA ALA A 78 27.90 60.94 -33.69
C ALA A 78 26.62 61.67 -33.21
N THR A 79 25.72 61.99 -34.14
CA THR A 79 24.42 62.62 -33.84
C THR A 79 23.29 62.00 -34.68
N GLY A 80 23.54 60.83 -35.27
CA GLY A 80 22.65 60.21 -36.26
C GLY A 80 22.57 60.95 -37.60
N ILE A 81 21.64 60.50 -38.45
CA ILE A 81 21.37 61.06 -39.79
C ILE A 81 19.85 61.17 -40.01
N THR A 82 19.41 62.14 -40.80
CA THR A 82 18.00 62.33 -41.15
C THR A 82 17.59 61.54 -42.39
N ALA A 83 18.54 61.13 -43.23
CA ALA A 83 18.28 60.23 -44.35
C ALA A 83 19.57 59.52 -44.80
N LEU A 84 19.48 58.22 -45.12
CA LEU A 84 20.57 57.46 -45.75
C LEU A 84 20.89 57.95 -47.16
N ALA A 85 19.93 58.55 -47.88
CA ALA A 85 20.10 59.18 -49.20
C ALA A 85 19.01 60.24 -49.46
N SER A 86 19.22 61.12 -50.45
CA SER A 86 18.25 62.16 -50.87
C SER A 86 16.99 61.60 -51.55
N ALA A 87 15.84 62.26 -51.35
CA ALA A 87 14.48 61.75 -51.62
C ALA A 87 14.02 61.57 -53.08
N THR A 88 14.82 61.90 -54.10
CA THR A 88 14.39 61.81 -55.51
C THR A 88 15.44 61.11 -56.36
N MET A 89 15.24 59.82 -56.65
CA MET A 89 16.11 59.02 -57.51
C MET A 89 15.31 58.27 -58.57
N THR A 90 15.85 58.18 -59.80
CA THR A 90 15.16 57.64 -61.00
C THR A 90 15.74 56.32 -61.53
N ALA A 91 16.62 55.66 -60.78
CA ALA A 91 17.13 54.31 -61.06
C ALA A 91 17.48 53.62 -59.73
N GLY A 92 17.36 52.28 -59.68
CA GLY A 92 17.49 51.41 -58.49
C GLY A 92 18.23 52.01 -57.29
N ASN A 93 17.52 52.13 -56.17
CA ASN A 93 18.08 52.61 -54.92
C ASN A 93 18.49 51.39 -54.10
N SER A 94 19.68 50.86 -54.33
CA SER A 94 20.21 49.73 -53.57
C SER A 94 21.55 50.08 -52.91
N PHE A 95 21.83 49.38 -51.82
CA PHE A 95 23.16 49.25 -51.23
C PHE A 95 23.47 47.76 -51.13
N TYR A 96 24.75 47.38 -51.23
CA TYR A 96 25.11 45.98 -51.01
C TYR A 96 25.18 45.69 -49.51
N ASN A 97 26.20 46.18 -48.79
CA ASN A 97 26.23 46.13 -47.32
C ASN A 97 26.01 47.53 -46.72
N VAL A 98 25.26 47.60 -45.62
CA VAL A 98 25.08 48.81 -44.81
C VAL A 98 25.56 48.53 -43.39
N THR A 99 26.44 49.38 -42.87
CA THR A 99 26.90 49.30 -41.47
C THR A 99 26.56 50.58 -40.72
N ILE A 100 25.91 50.45 -39.57
CA ILE A 100 25.62 51.54 -38.63
C ILE A 100 26.52 51.39 -37.40
N GLN A 101 27.29 52.43 -37.09
CA GLN A 101 28.18 52.46 -35.93
C GLN A 101 28.30 53.89 -35.38
N SER A 102 27.41 54.26 -34.47
CA SER A 102 27.53 55.51 -33.68
C SER A 102 28.39 55.33 -32.42
N ASP A 103 28.79 56.42 -31.77
CA ASP A 103 29.30 56.45 -30.41
C ASP A 103 28.19 56.45 -29.34
N ASP A 104 26.93 56.75 -29.71
CA ASP A 104 25.76 56.74 -28.84
C ASP A 104 24.66 55.76 -29.35
N THR A 105 24.08 55.00 -28.43
CA THR A 105 22.98 54.07 -28.72
C THR A 105 21.65 54.77 -29.08
N SER A 106 21.49 56.03 -28.67
CA SER A 106 20.28 56.83 -28.89
C SER A 106 20.23 57.51 -30.26
N ASP A 107 21.35 57.52 -30.99
CA ASP A 107 21.42 58.10 -32.32
C ASP A 107 20.57 57.33 -33.33
N SER A 108 19.82 58.07 -34.15
CA SER A 108 18.95 57.50 -35.17
C SER A 108 19.54 57.61 -36.57
N PHE A 109 19.42 56.54 -37.34
CA PHE A 109 19.82 56.46 -38.74
C PHE A 109 18.60 56.11 -39.59
N LEU A 110 17.96 57.16 -40.12
CA LEU A 110 16.68 57.03 -40.82
C LEU A 110 16.83 56.59 -42.28
N ALA A 111 16.25 55.45 -42.60
CA ALA A 111 15.93 54.97 -43.94
C ALA A 111 14.61 55.60 -44.42
N GLY A 112 14.67 56.89 -44.82
CA GLY A 112 13.49 57.69 -45.18
C GLY A 112 12.98 57.53 -46.63
N VAL A 113 13.55 56.62 -47.42
CA VAL A 113 13.20 56.35 -48.82
C VAL A 113 13.21 54.85 -49.08
N ASP A 114 12.48 54.37 -50.09
CA ASP A 114 12.53 52.96 -50.50
C ASP A 114 13.93 52.60 -51.02
N PHE A 115 14.53 51.54 -50.48
CA PHE A 115 15.77 50.95 -51.00
C PHE A 115 15.89 49.47 -50.63
N ASP A 116 16.77 48.76 -51.32
CA ASP A 116 17.14 47.38 -51.01
C ASP A 116 18.56 47.29 -50.42
N ILE A 117 18.78 46.30 -49.55
CA ILE A 117 20.10 45.89 -49.06
C ILE A 117 20.37 44.48 -49.58
N ASP A 118 21.11 44.39 -50.68
CA ASP A 118 21.34 43.12 -51.38
C ASP A 118 22.29 42.17 -50.60
N GLY A 119 23.04 42.72 -49.65
CA GLY A 119 23.93 42.00 -48.74
C GLY A 119 23.49 42.10 -47.27
N ALA A 120 24.40 42.54 -46.40
CA ALA A 120 24.17 42.56 -44.96
C ALA A 120 23.86 43.96 -44.42
N LEU A 121 22.82 44.07 -43.59
CA LEU A 121 22.64 45.16 -42.63
C LEU A 121 23.32 44.80 -41.30
N THR A 122 24.36 45.54 -40.92
CA THR A 122 25.02 45.40 -39.62
C THR A 122 24.79 46.66 -38.78
N VAL A 123 24.17 46.51 -37.60
CA VAL A 123 24.00 47.60 -36.63
C VAL A 123 24.82 47.28 -35.40
N THR A 124 25.96 47.95 -35.23
CA THR A 124 26.85 47.74 -34.08
C THR A 124 26.43 48.58 -32.88
N THR A 125 26.14 49.87 -33.14
CA THR A 125 25.78 50.88 -32.15
C THR A 125 24.90 51.95 -32.78
N GLY A 126 23.86 52.40 -32.07
CA GLY A 126 22.83 53.31 -32.57
C GLY A 126 21.58 52.58 -33.10
N THR A 127 20.59 53.33 -33.55
CA THR A 127 19.30 52.80 -34.03
C THR A 127 19.14 53.01 -35.54
N PHE A 128 19.07 51.93 -36.32
CA PHE A 128 18.65 51.99 -37.71
C PHE A 128 17.12 52.01 -37.80
N GLN A 129 16.52 53.02 -38.43
CA GLN A 129 15.07 53.18 -38.52
C GLN A 129 14.59 53.01 -39.95
N VAL A 130 13.81 51.96 -40.21
CA VAL A 130 13.16 51.67 -41.49
C VAL A 130 11.86 52.47 -41.59
N ASP A 131 11.72 53.39 -42.55
CA ASP A 131 10.47 54.15 -42.77
C ASP A 131 9.82 53.88 -44.16
N SER A 132 10.32 52.88 -44.85
CA SER A 132 9.87 52.38 -46.16
C SER A 132 9.86 50.86 -46.17
N ALA A 133 9.26 50.24 -47.19
CA ALA A 133 9.45 48.79 -47.38
C ALA A 133 10.89 48.53 -47.85
N VAL A 134 11.57 47.56 -47.23
CA VAL A 134 12.97 47.25 -47.50
C VAL A 134 13.14 45.74 -47.64
N ASN A 135 13.82 45.29 -48.69
CA ASN A 135 14.32 43.92 -48.79
C ASN A 135 15.77 43.88 -48.29
N ILE A 136 16.09 42.91 -47.43
CA ILE A 136 17.41 42.76 -46.83
C ILE A 136 17.84 41.30 -46.93
N THR A 137 19.03 41.02 -47.45
CA THR A 137 19.49 39.62 -47.50
C THR A 137 19.81 39.08 -46.11
N SER A 138 20.53 39.81 -45.26
CA SER A 138 20.80 39.40 -43.87
C SER A 138 20.89 40.59 -42.91
N ILE A 139 20.53 40.36 -41.65
CA ILE A 139 20.54 41.35 -40.59
C ILE A 139 21.41 40.84 -39.44
N SER A 140 22.27 41.70 -38.89
CA SER A 140 23.01 41.48 -37.65
C SER A 140 22.94 42.72 -36.75
N VAL A 141 22.28 42.61 -35.60
CA VAL A 141 22.16 43.71 -34.62
C VAL A 141 22.96 43.36 -33.37
N ALA A 142 24.08 44.04 -33.12
CA ALA A 142 24.89 43.84 -31.92
C ALA A 142 24.18 44.38 -30.67
N SER A 143 24.65 44.02 -29.47
CA SER A 143 24.03 44.41 -28.20
C SER A 143 23.92 45.92 -27.96
N GLY A 144 24.78 46.73 -28.57
CA GLY A 144 24.71 48.21 -28.54
C GLY A 144 23.85 48.82 -29.65
N GLY A 145 23.36 48.00 -30.59
CA GLY A 145 22.59 48.41 -31.74
C GLY A 145 21.09 48.15 -31.58
N ALA A 146 20.29 48.90 -32.33
CA ALA A 146 18.87 48.66 -32.47
C ALA A 146 18.38 48.76 -33.92
N LEU A 147 17.37 47.97 -34.26
CA LEU A 147 16.63 48.06 -35.51
C LEU A 147 15.19 48.46 -35.20
N SER A 148 14.70 49.53 -35.82
CA SER A 148 13.35 50.05 -35.66
C SER A 148 12.61 49.90 -36.98
N LEU A 149 11.54 49.11 -36.99
CA LEU A 149 10.79 48.78 -38.21
C LEU A 149 9.72 49.83 -38.58
N ASN A 150 9.43 50.77 -37.67
CA ASN A 150 8.41 51.83 -37.80
C ASN A 150 7.06 51.36 -38.40
N GLY A 151 6.64 50.13 -38.08
CA GLY A 151 5.41 49.51 -38.60
C GLY A 151 5.39 49.22 -40.10
N LYS A 152 6.56 49.16 -40.75
CA LYS A 152 6.72 48.85 -42.18
C LYS A 152 6.92 47.37 -42.42
N ASN A 153 6.76 46.96 -43.67
CA ASN A 153 7.04 45.58 -44.10
C ASN A 153 8.52 45.45 -44.42
N VAL A 154 9.14 44.36 -43.96
CA VAL A 154 10.55 44.04 -44.22
C VAL A 154 10.63 42.59 -44.68
N THR A 155 11.27 42.36 -45.81
CA THR A 155 11.56 41.00 -46.29
C THR A 155 13.01 40.67 -45.98
N VAL A 156 13.24 39.52 -45.36
CA VAL A 156 14.59 39.01 -45.05
C VAL A 156 14.79 37.66 -45.74
N SER A 157 15.85 37.52 -46.52
CA SER A 157 16.14 36.29 -47.29
C SER A 157 17.31 35.49 -46.72
N GLY A 158 17.62 35.67 -45.44
CA GLY A 158 18.74 35.03 -44.76
C GLY A 158 18.73 35.33 -43.26
N ASP A 159 19.89 35.21 -42.63
CA ASP A 159 20.04 35.26 -41.19
C ASP A 159 19.61 36.61 -40.57
N PHE A 160 18.95 36.54 -39.40
CA PHE A 160 18.61 37.66 -38.53
C PHE A 160 19.32 37.47 -37.17
N THR A 161 20.60 37.76 -37.12
CA THR A 161 21.47 37.44 -35.99
C THR A 161 21.76 38.63 -35.07
N GLY A 162 22.51 38.37 -34.00
CA GLY A 162 22.95 39.36 -33.03
C GLY A 162 22.12 39.36 -31.73
N ALA A 163 22.58 40.14 -30.76
CA ALA A 163 22.03 40.21 -29.40
C ALA A 163 21.40 41.58 -29.07
N GLY A 164 21.20 42.42 -30.09
CA GLY A 164 20.61 43.75 -29.95
C GLY A 164 19.10 43.75 -29.80
N THR A 165 18.51 44.95 -29.94
CA THR A 165 17.07 45.15 -29.78
C THR A 165 16.39 45.42 -31.12
N VAL A 166 15.23 44.81 -31.35
CA VAL A 166 14.37 45.13 -32.49
C VAL A 166 13.05 45.68 -32.00
N TYR A 167 12.71 46.87 -32.50
CA TYR A 167 11.49 47.60 -32.21
C TYR A 167 10.54 47.48 -33.41
N CYS A 168 9.28 47.16 -33.15
CA CYS A 168 8.28 47.18 -34.20
C CYS A 168 7.82 48.61 -34.55
N GLY A 169 7.89 49.55 -33.61
CA GLY A 169 7.55 50.98 -33.77
C GLY A 169 8.78 51.89 -33.78
N ALA A 170 8.57 53.20 -33.87
CA ALA A 170 9.62 54.22 -33.93
C ALA A 170 10.42 54.33 -32.62
N GLY A 171 11.45 53.50 -32.49
CA GLY A 171 12.30 53.39 -31.30
C GLY A 171 11.57 52.82 -30.07
N ASN A 172 10.44 52.13 -30.27
CA ASN A 172 9.67 51.56 -29.17
C ASN A 172 8.91 50.29 -29.58
N ASN A 173 8.33 49.61 -28.59
CA ASN A 173 7.60 48.36 -28.78
C ASN A 173 6.11 48.55 -29.16
N THR A 174 5.70 49.77 -29.56
CA THR A 174 4.32 50.10 -29.93
C THR A 174 4.16 50.23 -31.44
N CYS A 175 3.34 49.36 -32.03
CA CYS A 175 3.10 49.30 -33.46
C CYS A 175 1.69 48.76 -33.72
N SER A 176 1.10 49.14 -34.86
CA SER A 176 -0.24 48.68 -35.27
C SER A 176 -0.26 48.01 -36.64
N THR A 177 0.87 47.98 -37.34
CA THR A 177 1.06 47.40 -38.67
C THR A 177 2.51 46.93 -38.83
N GLY A 178 2.80 46.26 -39.96
CA GLY A 178 4.15 45.85 -40.36
C GLY A 178 4.36 44.34 -40.29
N THR A 179 4.82 43.75 -41.38
CA THR A 179 5.12 42.31 -41.43
C THR A 179 6.59 42.10 -41.74
N VAL A 180 7.27 41.29 -40.91
CA VAL A 180 8.58 40.76 -41.25
C VAL A 180 8.38 39.42 -41.93
N THR A 181 8.68 39.34 -43.22
CA THR A 181 8.62 38.08 -43.96
C THR A 181 10.03 37.51 -44.05
N ILE A 182 10.22 36.27 -43.60
CA ILE A 182 11.46 35.53 -43.84
C ILE A 182 11.15 34.40 -44.80
N ASN A 183 11.72 34.48 -46.00
CA ASN A 183 11.36 33.62 -47.13
C ASN A 183 12.45 32.60 -47.49
N GLU A 184 13.47 32.47 -46.65
CA GLU A 184 14.56 31.51 -46.79
C GLU A 184 14.93 30.93 -45.42
N SER A 185 15.65 29.80 -45.39
CA SER A 185 16.17 29.27 -44.13
C SER A 185 17.06 30.32 -43.46
N ALA A 186 16.80 30.58 -42.18
CA ALA A 186 17.44 31.67 -41.46
C ALA A 186 17.70 31.31 -40.00
N ASN A 187 18.81 31.84 -39.48
CA ASN A 187 19.12 31.83 -38.07
C ASN A 187 18.67 33.13 -37.41
N PHE A 188 18.02 33.01 -36.25
CA PHE A 188 17.77 34.14 -35.36
C PHE A 188 18.81 34.18 -34.24
N GLY A 189 19.24 35.38 -33.85
CA GLY A 189 20.12 35.57 -32.69
C GLY A 189 19.38 35.52 -31.36
N GLY A 190 20.14 35.68 -30.27
CA GLY A 190 19.65 35.68 -28.89
C GLY A 190 19.21 37.06 -28.36
N GLY A 191 18.82 37.98 -29.24
CA GLY A 191 18.42 39.34 -28.88
C GLY A 191 17.01 39.47 -28.27
N THR A 192 16.54 40.72 -28.13
CA THR A 192 15.17 41.04 -27.75
C THR A 192 14.44 41.61 -28.95
N TYR A 193 13.48 40.85 -29.47
CA TYR A 193 12.77 41.18 -30.70
C TYR A 193 11.31 41.48 -30.41
N THR A 194 10.83 42.66 -30.78
CA THR A 194 9.40 42.95 -30.84
C THR A 194 9.01 43.17 -32.29
N PHE A 195 8.08 42.34 -32.78
CA PHE A 195 7.51 42.40 -34.11
C PHE A 195 6.02 42.73 -34.02
N TYR A 196 5.48 43.37 -35.07
CA TYR A 196 4.03 43.39 -35.24
C TYR A 196 3.57 42.02 -35.74
N ALA A 197 3.82 41.66 -36.99
CA ALA A 197 3.60 40.31 -37.52
C ALA A 197 4.92 39.70 -38.06
N VAL A 198 5.01 38.38 -38.03
CA VAL A 198 6.10 37.63 -38.68
C VAL A 198 5.51 36.50 -39.52
N ASP A 199 5.97 36.41 -40.76
CA ASP A 199 5.60 35.35 -41.71
C ASP A 199 6.84 34.56 -42.10
N LEU A 200 6.92 33.30 -41.64
CA LEU A 200 7.98 32.35 -41.93
C LEU A 200 7.48 31.42 -43.05
N THR A 201 7.58 31.89 -44.29
CA THR A 201 7.07 31.19 -45.47
C THR A 201 8.00 31.36 -46.66
N LYS A 202 8.58 30.26 -47.14
CA LYS A 202 9.40 30.18 -48.37
C LYS A 202 8.58 29.86 -49.63
N GLY A 203 7.25 29.76 -49.50
CA GLY A 203 6.35 29.46 -50.62
C GLY A 203 6.19 27.95 -50.81
N SER A 204 6.65 27.39 -51.95
CA SER A 204 6.44 25.96 -52.29
C SER A 204 7.54 25.01 -51.82
N ALA A 205 8.62 25.51 -51.22
CA ALA A 205 9.74 24.73 -50.71
C ALA A 205 9.80 24.80 -49.18
N SER A 206 10.44 23.83 -48.54
CA SER A 206 10.67 23.83 -47.08
C SER A 206 11.88 24.68 -46.70
N ALA A 207 11.79 25.42 -45.61
CA ALA A 207 12.88 26.07 -44.91
C ALA A 207 12.88 25.71 -43.41
N THR A 208 14.03 25.97 -42.78
CA THR A 208 14.21 25.83 -41.33
C THR A 208 14.64 27.15 -40.74
N TYR A 209 13.91 27.61 -39.74
CA TYR A 209 14.12 28.84 -39.02
C TYR A 209 14.66 28.50 -37.63
N THR A 210 15.93 28.79 -37.35
CA THR A 210 16.60 28.33 -36.12
C THR A 210 16.90 29.48 -35.20
N VAL A 211 16.35 29.46 -33.99
CA VAL A 211 16.67 30.44 -32.96
C VAL A 211 17.91 30.01 -32.17
N GLN A 212 18.92 30.86 -32.17
CA GLN A 212 20.19 30.64 -31.47
C GLN A 212 20.19 31.39 -30.13
N GLY A 213 20.28 30.64 -29.03
CA GLY A 213 20.36 31.20 -27.67
C GLY A 213 18.99 31.42 -27.00
N SER A 214 18.99 32.12 -25.88
CA SER A 214 17.85 32.30 -24.98
C SER A 214 17.17 33.68 -25.10
N GLY A 215 17.11 34.22 -26.33
CA GLY A 215 16.50 35.52 -26.61
C GLY A 215 14.99 35.55 -26.36
N SER A 216 14.38 36.72 -26.53
CA SER A 216 12.92 36.88 -26.42
C SER A 216 12.30 37.47 -27.67
N PHE A 217 11.15 36.94 -28.06
CA PHE A 217 10.39 37.34 -29.24
C PHE A 217 8.98 37.74 -28.80
N THR A 218 8.55 38.96 -29.09
CA THR A 218 7.20 39.43 -28.82
C THR A 218 6.49 39.74 -30.12
N PHE A 219 5.33 39.13 -30.34
CA PHE A 219 4.50 39.32 -31.52
C PHE A 219 3.22 40.04 -31.11
N LYS A 220 3.03 41.27 -31.62
CA LYS A 220 1.82 42.07 -31.37
C LYS A 220 0.63 41.61 -32.23
N SER A 221 0.91 40.93 -33.32
CA SER A 221 -0.02 40.33 -34.27
C SER A 221 0.37 38.85 -34.46
N GLN A 222 0.18 38.30 -35.66
CA GLN A 222 0.34 36.88 -35.94
C GLN A 222 1.81 36.49 -36.19
N LEU A 223 2.21 35.35 -35.62
CA LEU A 223 3.35 34.55 -36.07
C LEU A 223 2.80 33.43 -36.98
N THR A 224 3.27 33.36 -38.22
CA THR A 224 2.87 32.33 -39.18
C THR A 224 4.07 31.45 -39.50
N LEU A 225 3.90 30.15 -39.34
CA LEU A 225 4.77 29.12 -39.89
C LEU A 225 4.08 28.51 -41.11
N GLY A 226 4.62 28.77 -42.28
CA GLY A 226 4.10 28.36 -43.58
C GLY A 226 4.06 26.84 -43.77
N THR A 227 3.48 26.38 -44.88
CA THR A 227 3.37 24.94 -45.18
C THR A 227 4.72 24.27 -45.35
N ASN A 228 4.93 23.11 -44.71
CA ASN A 228 6.19 22.34 -44.75
C ASN A 228 7.42 23.07 -44.16
N GLU A 229 7.21 24.09 -43.35
CA GLU A 229 8.26 24.86 -42.71
C GLU A 229 8.59 24.30 -41.32
N THR A 230 9.82 24.53 -40.84
CA THR A 230 10.23 24.12 -39.49
C THR A 230 10.72 25.32 -38.68
N LEU A 231 10.12 25.57 -37.51
CA LEU A 231 10.66 26.50 -36.52
C LEU A 231 11.41 25.71 -35.45
N ASN A 232 12.73 25.81 -35.42
CA ASN A 232 13.53 25.38 -34.28
C ASN A 232 13.62 26.53 -33.27
N ALA A 233 12.87 26.39 -32.18
CA ALA A 233 12.62 27.44 -31.20
C ALA A 233 13.77 27.66 -30.21
N GLY A 234 14.74 26.74 -30.13
CA GLY A 234 15.88 26.83 -29.23
C GLY A 234 15.47 27.02 -27.76
N ALA A 235 16.21 27.84 -27.01
CA ALA A 235 15.92 28.16 -25.60
C ALA A 235 15.16 29.49 -25.42
N ALA A 236 14.54 30.01 -26.48
CA ALA A 236 13.95 31.34 -26.49
C ALA A 236 12.55 31.38 -25.87
N THR A 237 12.11 32.60 -25.51
CA THR A 237 10.73 32.85 -25.07
C THR A 237 9.94 33.60 -26.14
N PHE A 238 8.78 33.06 -26.53
CA PHE A 238 7.88 33.61 -27.54
C PHE A 238 6.61 34.14 -26.88
N TYR A 239 6.43 35.46 -26.86
CA TYR A 239 5.23 36.12 -26.35
C TYR A 239 4.25 36.46 -27.47
N LEU A 240 3.03 35.94 -27.36
CA LEU A 240 1.98 36.05 -28.35
C LEU A 240 0.85 36.95 -27.83
N ASP A 241 0.86 38.23 -28.21
CA ASP A 241 -0.05 39.25 -27.64
C ASP A 241 -1.38 39.37 -28.39
N LYS A 242 -1.46 38.82 -29.60
CA LYS A 242 -2.66 38.88 -30.44
C LYS A 242 -3.77 38.00 -29.87
N SER A 243 -4.99 38.52 -29.88
CA SER A 243 -6.22 37.72 -29.78
C SER A 243 -6.77 37.36 -31.15
N GLY A 244 -7.42 36.20 -31.24
CA GLY A 244 -8.07 35.72 -32.44
C GLY A 244 -8.26 34.21 -32.43
N ALA A 245 -9.26 33.75 -33.18
CA ALA A 245 -9.58 32.34 -33.38
C ALA A 245 -9.44 31.97 -34.87
N GLY A 246 -9.43 30.68 -35.17
CA GLY A 246 -9.28 30.16 -36.54
C GLY A 246 -8.01 30.68 -37.19
N THR A 247 -8.10 31.09 -38.45
CA THR A 247 -6.97 31.65 -39.21
C THR A 247 -6.43 32.98 -38.65
N SER A 248 -7.15 33.64 -37.74
CA SER A 248 -6.71 34.89 -37.11
C SER A 248 -5.99 34.70 -35.77
N ARG A 249 -5.77 33.45 -35.34
CA ARG A 249 -5.09 33.13 -34.08
C ARG A 249 -3.64 33.65 -34.04
N PRO A 250 -3.07 33.89 -32.85
CA PRO A 250 -1.73 34.48 -32.71
C PRO A 250 -0.60 33.64 -33.30
N PHE A 251 -0.70 32.32 -33.28
CA PHE A 251 0.30 31.43 -33.85
C PHE A 251 -0.35 30.45 -34.83
N VAL A 252 0.01 30.56 -36.10
CA VAL A 252 -0.49 29.69 -37.16
C VAL A 252 0.60 28.71 -37.56
N ILE A 253 0.38 27.44 -37.26
CA ILE A 253 1.18 26.32 -37.74
C ILE A 253 0.41 25.71 -38.92
N SER A 254 0.91 25.92 -40.14
CA SER A 254 0.24 25.46 -41.35
C SER A 254 0.36 23.95 -41.53
N SER A 255 -0.43 23.36 -42.43
CA SER A 255 -0.36 21.93 -42.72
C SER A 255 1.05 21.51 -43.14
N GLY A 256 1.58 20.45 -42.52
CA GLY A 256 2.91 19.92 -42.79
C GLY A 256 4.06 20.71 -42.15
N ALA A 257 3.77 21.84 -41.49
CA ALA A 257 4.76 22.55 -40.70
C ALA A 257 5.08 21.80 -39.40
N SER A 258 6.26 22.05 -38.83
CA SER A 258 6.71 21.44 -37.57
C SER A 258 7.32 22.48 -36.64
N LEU A 259 6.89 22.47 -35.38
CA LEU A 259 7.65 23.09 -34.30
C LEU A 259 8.70 22.09 -33.81
N ALA A 260 9.96 22.50 -33.74
CA ALA A 260 11.01 21.83 -32.99
C ALA A 260 11.27 22.68 -31.74
N GLU A 261 10.66 22.27 -30.64
CA GLU A 261 10.47 23.08 -29.44
C GLU A 261 11.73 23.30 -28.60
N ASP A 262 12.69 22.37 -28.63
CA ASP A 262 13.90 22.35 -27.79
C ASP A 262 13.55 22.67 -26.32
N THR A 263 14.06 23.76 -25.74
CA THR A 263 13.85 24.17 -24.36
C THR A 263 13.08 25.48 -24.26
N SER A 264 12.36 25.83 -25.33
CA SER A 264 11.66 27.10 -25.49
C SER A 264 10.46 27.27 -24.56
N THR A 265 10.01 28.51 -24.42
CA THR A 265 8.77 28.85 -23.71
C THR A 265 7.85 29.65 -24.63
N PHE A 266 6.62 29.18 -24.86
CA PHE A 266 5.59 29.95 -25.55
C PHE A 266 4.60 30.53 -24.54
N VAL A 267 4.25 31.80 -24.69
CA VAL A 267 3.38 32.53 -23.75
C VAL A 267 2.25 33.23 -24.51
N TYR A 268 1.03 32.71 -24.39
CA TYR A 268 -0.18 33.30 -24.98
C TYR A 268 -0.76 34.37 -24.05
N ARG A 269 -0.84 35.63 -24.51
CA ARG A 269 -1.22 36.81 -23.69
C ARG A 269 -2.41 37.60 -24.24
N GLY A 270 -3.08 37.11 -25.29
CA GLY A 270 -4.23 37.78 -25.89
C GLY A 270 -5.30 38.19 -24.87
N ALA A 271 -5.83 39.41 -24.99
CA ALA A 271 -6.80 39.99 -24.06
C ALA A 271 -8.27 39.58 -24.32
N GLY A 272 -8.59 39.05 -25.50
CA GLY A 272 -9.89 38.49 -25.86
C GLY A 272 -9.81 37.01 -26.23
N ASN A 273 -10.86 36.50 -26.87
CA ASN A 273 -10.95 35.11 -27.33
C ASN A 273 -9.73 34.74 -28.20
N THR A 274 -9.03 33.68 -27.81
CA THR A 274 -7.77 33.29 -28.44
C THR A 274 -7.69 31.78 -28.60
N ASP A 275 -7.47 31.31 -29.83
CA ASP A 275 -7.13 29.90 -30.05
C ASP A 275 -5.65 29.69 -29.77
N VAL A 276 -5.35 28.71 -28.91
CA VAL A 276 -4.00 28.23 -28.63
C VAL A 276 -3.70 27.08 -29.57
N ALA A 277 -2.64 27.18 -30.37
CA ALA A 277 -2.31 26.14 -31.33
C ALA A 277 -1.89 24.85 -30.62
N THR A 278 -2.44 23.72 -31.05
CA THR A 278 -2.05 22.39 -30.57
C THR A 278 -0.87 21.86 -31.37
N ASP A 279 0.24 21.64 -30.68
CA ASP A 279 1.46 20.99 -31.16
C ASP A 279 2.23 20.47 -29.93
N THR A 280 3.46 20.03 -30.12
CA THR A 280 4.41 19.75 -29.04
C THR A 280 5.14 21.03 -28.64
N TYR A 281 4.99 21.45 -27.39
CA TYR A 281 5.74 22.54 -26.79
C TYR A 281 6.70 22.00 -25.73
N TYR A 282 7.79 22.72 -25.44
CA TYR A 282 8.59 22.42 -24.26
C TYR A 282 7.93 23.02 -23.01
N HIS A 283 7.99 24.34 -22.84
CA HIS A 283 7.16 25.05 -21.86
C HIS A 283 6.04 25.83 -22.56
N LEU A 284 4.82 25.73 -22.01
CA LEU A 284 3.67 26.49 -22.49
C LEU A 284 3.01 27.24 -21.34
N GLU A 285 2.81 28.53 -21.54
CA GLU A 285 2.06 29.39 -20.64
C GLU A 285 0.86 30.00 -21.37
N VAL A 286 -0.34 29.75 -20.87
CA VAL A 286 -1.56 30.40 -21.34
C VAL A 286 -1.98 31.41 -20.29
N LYS A 287 -1.63 32.67 -20.51
CA LYS A 287 -1.77 33.78 -19.54
C LYS A 287 -2.63 34.91 -20.14
N PRO A 288 -3.96 34.71 -20.27
CA PRO A 288 -4.85 35.69 -20.91
C PRO A 288 -4.70 37.09 -20.34
N GLY A 289 -4.65 38.10 -21.21
CA GLY A 289 -4.22 39.46 -20.88
C GLY A 289 -5.28 40.35 -20.21
N ALA A 290 -6.52 39.87 -20.05
CA ALA A 290 -7.60 40.62 -19.41
C ALA A 290 -8.55 39.71 -18.61
N ASN A 291 -9.36 40.31 -17.74
CA ASN A 291 -10.44 39.63 -17.04
C ASN A 291 -11.45 39.03 -18.03
N SER A 292 -12.05 37.90 -17.66
CA SER A 292 -13.08 37.19 -18.45
C SER A 292 -12.61 36.74 -19.84
N ALA A 293 -11.31 36.80 -20.13
CA ALA A 293 -10.77 36.31 -21.40
C ALA A 293 -10.86 34.78 -21.46
N GLN A 294 -11.18 34.27 -22.66
CA GLN A 294 -11.28 32.85 -22.94
C GLN A 294 -10.19 32.43 -23.93
N HIS A 295 -9.36 31.46 -23.56
CA HIS A 295 -8.37 30.86 -24.46
C HIS A 295 -8.71 29.39 -24.68
N ASP A 296 -8.94 28.99 -25.93
CA ASP A 296 -9.35 27.64 -26.28
C ASP A 296 -8.19 26.93 -26.98
N PHE A 297 -7.80 25.75 -26.49
CA PHE A 297 -6.89 24.91 -27.27
C PHE A 297 -7.59 24.44 -28.54
N MET A 298 -6.87 24.41 -29.66
CA MET A 298 -7.38 23.83 -30.90
C MET A 298 -7.65 22.32 -30.77
N SER A 299 -8.42 21.74 -31.69
CA SER A 299 -8.64 20.29 -31.69
C SER A 299 -7.36 19.50 -31.94
N GLY A 300 -7.18 18.39 -31.24
CA GLY A 300 -6.03 17.48 -31.40
C GLY A 300 -5.39 17.14 -30.07
N THR A 301 -4.12 16.79 -30.11
CA THR A 301 -3.30 16.53 -28.92
C THR A 301 -2.36 17.70 -28.70
N LEU A 302 -2.43 18.29 -27.50
CA LEU A 302 -1.44 19.22 -27.00
C LEU A 302 -0.46 18.42 -26.14
N THR A 303 0.82 18.42 -26.52
CA THR A 303 1.88 17.82 -25.71
C THR A 303 2.78 18.91 -25.16
N VAL A 304 3.07 18.86 -23.87
CA VAL A 304 3.98 19.80 -23.19
C VAL A 304 5.06 18.99 -22.49
N LEU A 305 6.28 19.00 -23.03
CA LEU A 305 7.39 18.19 -22.52
C LEU A 305 7.90 18.67 -21.16
N GLY A 306 7.78 19.95 -20.89
CA GLY A 306 8.10 20.60 -19.63
C GLY A 306 6.83 20.96 -18.86
N ASN A 307 6.61 22.24 -18.65
CA ASN A 307 5.57 22.74 -17.74
C ASN A 307 4.45 23.44 -18.51
N LEU A 308 3.20 23.16 -18.11
CA LEU A 308 2.01 23.89 -18.56
C LEU A 308 1.51 24.80 -17.44
N THR A 309 1.46 26.11 -17.70
CA THR A 309 0.91 27.10 -16.75
C THR A 309 -0.32 27.78 -17.33
N LEU A 310 -1.44 27.69 -16.62
CA LEU A 310 -2.72 28.26 -17.01
C LEU A 310 -3.06 29.42 -16.08
N GLY A 311 -3.38 30.59 -16.67
CA GLY A 311 -3.67 31.80 -15.95
C GLY A 311 -2.43 32.57 -15.50
N ASN A 312 -2.60 33.87 -15.25
CA ASN A 312 -1.56 34.73 -14.69
C ASN A 312 -1.71 34.96 -13.17
N GLY A 313 -2.74 34.39 -12.54
CA GLY A 313 -3.01 34.51 -11.11
C GLY A 313 -3.62 35.85 -10.67
N THR A 314 -3.94 36.76 -11.60
CA THR A 314 -4.47 38.10 -11.28
C THR A 314 -5.72 38.48 -12.06
N ASN A 315 -5.84 38.06 -13.32
CA ASN A 315 -7.01 38.35 -14.13
C ASN A 315 -8.18 37.45 -13.73
N THR A 316 -9.33 38.06 -13.43
CA THR A 316 -10.49 37.37 -12.85
C THR A 316 -11.36 36.68 -13.90
N SER A 317 -11.99 35.56 -13.54
CA SER A 317 -12.91 34.80 -14.40
C SER A 317 -12.30 34.36 -15.74
N VAL A 318 -10.99 34.11 -15.77
CA VAL A 318 -10.31 33.62 -16.98
C VAL A 318 -10.71 32.18 -17.23
N THR A 319 -10.96 31.81 -18.48
CA THR A 319 -11.19 30.40 -18.86
C THR A 319 -10.14 29.95 -19.86
N VAL A 320 -9.47 28.83 -19.56
CA VAL A 320 -8.67 28.09 -20.53
C VAL A 320 -9.36 26.77 -20.81
N SER A 321 -9.68 26.47 -22.07
CA SER A 321 -10.55 25.34 -22.43
C SER A 321 -9.86 24.33 -23.34
N ALA A 322 -9.78 23.09 -22.87
CA ALA A 322 -9.53 21.92 -23.71
C ALA A 322 -10.86 21.31 -24.22
N SER A 323 -11.96 21.50 -23.49
CA SER A 323 -13.27 20.92 -23.82
C SER A 323 -13.92 21.50 -25.07
N ALA A 324 -13.71 22.80 -25.34
CA ALA A 324 -14.35 23.51 -26.45
C ALA A 324 -14.09 22.84 -27.82
N ASN A 325 -12.89 22.30 -28.02
CA ASN A 325 -12.47 21.69 -29.28
C ASN A 325 -12.03 20.22 -29.13
N SER A 326 -12.43 19.54 -28.04
CA SER A 326 -12.06 18.13 -27.80
C SER A 326 -10.54 17.88 -27.78
N THR A 327 -9.81 18.72 -27.07
CA THR A 327 -8.34 18.65 -26.99
C THR A 327 -7.91 17.66 -25.92
N THR A 328 -7.05 16.70 -26.25
CA THR A 328 -6.34 15.91 -25.23
C THR A 328 -5.08 16.67 -24.80
N VAL A 329 -4.90 16.84 -23.49
CA VAL A 329 -3.75 17.56 -22.92
C VAL A 329 -2.80 16.56 -22.28
N ASP A 330 -1.56 16.54 -22.70
CA ASP A 330 -0.51 15.66 -22.19
C ASP A 330 0.68 16.51 -21.70
N VAL A 331 0.96 16.48 -20.40
CA VAL A 331 2.00 17.30 -19.77
C VAL A 331 3.00 16.39 -19.10
N ASN A 332 4.22 16.27 -19.65
CA ASN A 332 5.25 15.41 -19.08
C ASN A 332 5.85 15.99 -17.78
N GLY A 333 5.84 17.32 -17.61
CA GLY A 333 6.25 17.98 -16.37
C GLY A 333 5.06 18.48 -15.55
N ASN A 334 5.16 19.70 -15.01
CA ASN A 334 4.18 20.19 -14.05
C ASN A 334 2.97 20.87 -14.73
N LEU A 335 1.77 20.60 -14.22
CA LEU A 335 0.55 21.33 -14.54
C LEU A 335 0.22 22.33 -13.42
N THR A 336 0.19 23.63 -13.76
CA THR A 336 -0.21 24.69 -12.84
C THR A 336 -1.47 25.39 -13.34
N ILE A 337 -2.53 25.40 -12.53
CA ILE A 337 -3.74 26.21 -12.72
C ILE A 337 -3.69 27.32 -11.67
N ASN A 338 -3.36 28.54 -12.10
CA ASN A 338 -3.26 29.68 -11.21
C ASN A 338 -4.65 30.15 -10.74
N ALA A 339 -4.68 30.86 -9.62
CA ALA A 339 -5.87 31.50 -9.08
C ALA A 339 -6.61 32.31 -10.16
N GLU A 340 -7.91 32.48 -9.98
CA GLU A 340 -8.79 33.24 -10.88
C GLU A 340 -8.96 32.65 -12.30
N THR A 341 -8.41 31.46 -12.54
CA THR A 341 -8.50 30.74 -13.82
C THR A 341 -9.29 29.45 -13.67
N THR A 342 -10.22 29.23 -14.58
CA THR A 342 -10.91 27.95 -14.76
C THR A 342 -10.25 27.19 -15.92
N PHE A 343 -9.72 26.01 -15.64
CA PHE A 343 -9.33 25.05 -16.67
C PHE A 343 -10.51 24.11 -16.98
N SER A 344 -11.06 24.20 -18.18
CA SER A 344 -12.13 23.33 -18.66
C SER A 344 -11.54 22.14 -19.42
N ALA A 345 -11.31 21.04 -18.70
CA ALA A 345 -10.68 19.83 -19.23
C ALA A 345 -11.61 19.08 -20.20
N TYR A 346 -11.03 18.32 -21.12
CA TYR A 346 -11.83 17.55 -22.09
C TYR A 346 -12.44 16.29 -21.44
N GLY A 347 -13.76 16.14 -21.61
CA GLY A 347 -14.57 15.05 -21.06
C GLY A 347 -14.38 13.69 -21.74
N THR A 348 -13.17 13.15 -21.72
CA THR A 348 -12.84 11.81 -22.27
C THR A 348 -11.99 10.99 -21.29
N ALA A 349 -11.80 9.71 -21.59
CA ALA A 349 -11.03 8.78 -20.77
C ALA A 349 -9.52 9.12 -20.68
N THR A 350 -8.99 9.92 -21.60
CA THR A 350 -7.60 10.41 -21.66
C THR A 350 -7.56 11.92 -21.87
N GLY A 351 -8.39 12.65 -21.10
CA GLY A 351 -8.59 14.09 -21.29
C GLY A 351 -7.37 14.91 -20.88
N THR A 352 -6.78 14.59 -19.72
CA THR A 352 -5.58 15.26 -19.21
C THR A 352 -4.64 14.24 -18.57
N THR A 353 -3.39 14.24 -19.00
CA THR A 353 -2.30 13.43 -18.45
C THR A 353 -1.24 14.34 -17.85
N VAL A 354 -0.71 13.97 -16.67
CA VAL A 354 0.28 14.73 -15.91
C VAL A 354 1.41 13.82 -15.43
N GLY A 355 2.60 14.04 -15.98
CA GLY A 355 3.85 13.35 -15.68
C GLY A 355 4.68 13.99 -14.58
N GLY A 356 4.22 15.10 -13.98
CA GLY A 356 4.89 15.78 -12.88
C GLY A 356 3.94 16.19 -11.73
N ASN A 357 4.23 17.34 -11.10
CA ASN A 357 3.38 17.92 -10.07
C ASN A 357 2.11 18.54 -10.67
N MET A 358 1.00 18.46 -9.94
CA MET A 358 -0.21 19.24 -10.24
C MET A 358 -0.46 20.25 -9.12
N THR A 359 -0.57 21.53 -9.48
CA THR A 359 -0.95 22.61 -8.57
C THR A 359 -2.17 23.32 -9.13
N SER A 360 -3.29 23.28 -8.41
CA SER A 360 -4.50 24.02 -8.79
C SER A 360 -4.93 24.97 -7.69
N THR A 361 -4.54 26.24 -7.83
CA THR A 361 -5.09 27.34 -7.03
C THR A 361 -6.29 28.00 -7.69
N GLY A 362 -6.49 27.75 -8.99
CA GLY A 362 -7.73 28.01 -9.73
C GLY A 362 -8.69 26.83 -9.71
N GLN A 363 -9.66 26.85 -10.61
CA GLN A 363 -10.72 25.84 -10.70
C GLN A 363 -10.45 24.85 -11.84
N LEU A 364 -10.43 23.55 -11.52
CA LEU A 364 -10.55 22.49 -12.53
C LEU A 364 -12.03 22.18 -12.78
N THR A 365 -12.48 22.33 -14.04
CA THR A 365 -13.78 21.83 -14.51
C THR A 365 -13.54 20.56 -15.31
N HIS A 366 -13.81 19.42 -14.71
CA HIS A 366 -13.46 18.11 -15.25
C HIS A 366 -14.32 17.65 -16.46
N ASN A 367 -15.54 18.18 -16.64
CA ASN A 367 -16.48 17.80 -17.72
C ASN A 367 -16.66 16.28 -17.90
N ASN A 368 -16.80 15.56 -16.80
CA ASN A 368 -16.84 14.09 -16.76
C ASN A 368 -15.62 13.37 -17.37
N GLY A 369 -14.49 14.06 -17.50
CA GLY A 369 -13.23 13.52 -18.01
C GLY A 369 -12.37 12.83 -16.96
N THR A 370 -11.33 12.17 -17.43
CA THR A 370 -10.32 11.51 -16.59
C THR A 370 -9.04 12.34 -16.53
N VAL A 371 -8.50 12.49 -15.32
CA VAL A 371 -7.12 12.92 -15.10
C VAL A 371 -6.25 11.69 -14.83
N ILE A 372 -5.14 11.59 -15.55
CA ILE A 372 -4.17 10.49 -15.45
C ILE A 372 -2.86 11.04 -14.93
N PHE A 373 -2.33 10.44 -13.87
CA PHE A 373 -1.00 10.71 -13.33
C PHE A 373 -0.05 9.57 -13.73
N ASP A 374 1.00 9.89 -14.50
CA ASP A 374 1.84 8.91 -15.19
C ASP A 374 3.37 9.13 -15.09
N ALA A 375 3.80 10.02 -14.21
CA ALA A 375 5.21 10.20 -13.82
C ALA A 375 5.94 8.90 -13.53
N SER A 376 7.23 8.88 -13.89
CA SER A 376 8.15 7.78 -13.57
C SER A 376 9.01 8.02 -12.32
N ASP A 377 8.91 9.20 -11.72
CA ASP A 377 9.61 9.59 -10.49
C ASP A 377 8.64 9.67 -9.29
N THR A 378 9.18 9.97 -8.11
CA THR A 378 8.47 9.72 -6.84
C THR A 378 8.32 10.93 -5.92
N ASP A 379 8.83 12.08 -6.35
CA ASP A 379 8.80 13.36 -5.64
C ASP A 379 7.67 14.28 -6.12
N ASN A 380 6.68 13.73 -6.82
CA ASN A 380 5.52 14.49 -7.27
C ASN A 380 4.55 14.82 -6.14
N THR A 381 3.84 15.92 -6.34
CA THR A 381 2.86 16.46 -5.43
C THR A 381 1.57 16.79 -6.17
N ILE A 382 0.46 16.67 -5.44
CA ILE A 382 -0.85 17.15 -5.83
C ILE A 382 -1.25 18.21 -4.80
N ALA A 383 -1.30 19.45 -5.26
CA ALA A 383 -1.73 20.61 -4.50
C ALA A 383 -3.04 21.15 -5.09
N GLU A 384 -4.14 20.43 -4.84
CA GLU A 384 -5.48 20.88 -5.25
C GLU A 384 -6.06 21.89 -4.26
N GLY A 385 -6.67 22.94 -4.79
CA GLY A 385 -7.51 23.90 -4.07
C GLY A 385 -8.92 23.35 -3.86
N ASP A 386 -9.93 24.02 -4.43
CA ASP A 386 -11.35 23.61 -4.35
C ASP A 386 -11.78 22.68 -5.51
N GLY A 387 -10.83 22.21 -6.33
CA GLY A 387 -11.08 21.34 -7.48
C GLY A 387 -11.40 19.90 -7.09
N SER A 388 -12.39 19.30 -7.76
CA SER A 388 -12.67 17.85 -7.68
C SER A 388 -12.32 17.19 -9.01
N PHE A 389 -11.81 15.97 -8.99
CA PHE A 389 -11.68 15.13 -10.18
C PHE A 389 -12.99 14.41 -10.47
N TYR A 390 -13.24 14.02 -11.72
CA TYR A 390 -14.33 13.09 -12.01
C TYR A 390 -13.86 11.65 -11.95
N ASN A 391 -13.03 11.24 -12.92
CA ASN A 391 -12.24 10.02 -12.84
C ASN A 391 -10.78 10.39 -12.58
N LEU A 392 -10.11 9.59 -11.75
CA LEU A 392 -8.70 9.78 -11.43
C LEU A 392 -7.95 8.46 -11.59
N ILE A 393 -6.85 8.48 -12.34
CA ILE A 393 -6.03 7.28 -12.59
C ILE A 393 -4.58 7.56 -12.23
N PHE A 394 -3.95 6.61 -11.53
CA PHE A 394 -2.49 6.51 -11.41
C PHE A 394 -2.04 5.28 -12.22
N ASN A 395 -1.23 5.48 -13.27
CA ASN A 395 -0.97 4.43 -14.27
C ASN A 395 0.50 3.99 -14.40
N ASN A 396 1.43 4.59 -13.65
CA ASN A 396 2.85 4.27 -13.77
C ASN A 396 3.41 3.66 -12.47
N ALA A 397 4.03 2.47 -12.57
CA ALA A 397 4.48 1.68 -11.42
C ALA A 397 5.55 2.37 -10.57
N SER A 398 6.40 3.19 -11.18
CA SER A 398 7.43 3.95 -10.49
C SER A 398 6.93 5.29 -9.96
N GLY A 399 5.78 5.76 -10.43
CA GLY A 399 5.20 7.04 -10.06
C GLY A 399 4.72 7.09 -8.62
N ARG A 400 5.00 8.20 -7.93
CA ARG A 400 4.35 8.50 -6.63
C ARG A 400 3.95 9.96 -6.54
N TRP A 401 2.74 10.21 -6.03
CA TRP A 401 2.23 11.55 -5.73
C TRP A 401 1.86 11.69 -4.26
N LYS A 402 2.25 12.83 -3.68
CA LYS A 402 1.90 13.24 -2.33
C LYS A 402 0.87 14.36 -2.34
N ILE A 403 -0.19 14.21 -1.56
CA ILE A 403 -1.15 15.31 -1.34
C ILE A 403 -0.56 16.32 -0.36
N THR A 404 -0.45 17.59 -0.74
CA THR A 404 0.22 18.63 0.07
C THR A 404 -0.73 19.68 0.64
N SER A 405 -1.90 19.90 0.04
CA SER A 405 -2.87 20.93 0.45
C SER A 405 -4.14 20.34 1.07
N ASN A 406 -5.26 20.40 0.35
CA ASN A 406 -6.56 19.88 0.76
C ASN A 406 -6.67 18.38 0.50
N GLY A 407 -7.71 17.74 1.04
CA GLY A 407 -8.06 16.38 0.63
C GLY A 407 -8.52 16.34 -0.83
N ILE A 408 -8.46 15.16 -1.46
CA ILE A 408 -8.92 14.96 -2.83
C ILE A 408 -10.37 14.48 -2.83
N SER A 409 -11.19 15.02 -3.72
CA SER A 409 -12.52 14.50 -4.03
C SER A 409 -12.59 14.04 -5.48
N VAL A 410 -13.08 12.82 -5.66
CA VAL A 410 -13.29 12.14 -6.95
C VAL A 410 -14.79 11.88 -7.07
N SER A 411 -15.45 12.56 -8.01
CA SER A 411 -16.91 12.50 -8.16
C SER A 411 -17.41 11.20 -8.79
N ASN A 412 -16.55 10.46 -9.48
CA ASN A 412 -16.82 9.12 -9.98
C ASN A 412 -15.77 8.15 -9.39
N ASP A 413 -14.87 7.59 -10.19
CA ASP A 413 -14.04 6.46 -9.78
C ASP A 413 -12.55 6.80 -9.71
N LEU A 414 -11.85 6.16 -8.77
CA LEU A 414 -10.39 6.23 -8.61
C LEU A 414 -9.77 4.87 -8.90
N THR A 415 -8.83 4.83 -9.85
CA THR A 415 -8.10 3.61 -10.20
C THR A 415 -6.58 3.81 -10.06
N LEU A 416 -5.95 3.05 -9.17
CA LEU A 416 -4.49 2.97 -9.07
C LEU A 416 -4.02 1.74 -9.85
N THR A 417 -3.94 1.86 -11.17
CA THR A 417 -3.47 0.75 -12.03
C THR A 417 -2.09 0.29 -11.60
N ALA A 418 -1.22 1.25 -11.26
CA ALA A 418 0.10 1.04 -10.69
C ALA A 418 0.51 2.27 -9.85
N GLY A 419 1.74 2.29 -9.32
CA GLY A 419 2.30 3.45 -8.62
C GLY A 419 1.81 3.61 -7.18
N ALA A 420 2.05 4.78 -6.60
CA ALA A 420 1.70 5.08 -5.22
C ALA A 420 1.02 6.45 -5.03
N LEU A 421 0.03 6.49 -4.14
CA LEU A 421 -0.60 7.72 -3.66
C LEU A 421 -0.36 7.87 -2.15
N SER A 422 0.28 8.97 -1.76
CA SER A 422 0.48 9.34 -0.35
C SER A 422 -0.55 10.38 0.05
N LEU A 423 -1.51 9.97 0.89
CA LEU A 423 -2.57 10.86 1.38
C LEU A 423 -2.04 11.90 2.36
N ASN A 424 -0.89 11.66 3.01
CA ASN A 424 -0.25 12.62 3.91
C ASN A 424 -1.24 13.13 4.99
N GLY A 425 -2.03 12.21 5.56
CA GLY A 425 -3.06 12.50 6.55
C GLY A 425 -4.27 13.30 6.05
N LYS A 426 -4.43 13.48 4.73
CA LYS A 426 -5.58 14.18 4.12
C LYS A 426 -6.73 13.23 3.81
N ASN A 427 -7.91 13.82 3.58
CA ASN A 427 -9.10 13.07 3.22
C ASN A 427 -9.10 12.70 1.74
N LEU A 428 -9.71 11.56 1.42
CA LEU A 428 -9.98 11.08 0.08
C LEU A 428 -11.47 10.74 -0.01
N ASN A 429 -12.22 11.43 -0.85
CA ASN A 429 -13.64 11.14 -1.08
C ASN A 429 -13.82 10.58 -2.49
N VAL A 430 -14.48 9.43 -2.62
CA VAL A 430 -14.77 8.79 -3.91
C VAL A 430 -16.27 8.52 -3.98
N SER A 431 -16.96 9.28 -4.83
CA SER A 431 -18.43 9.32 -4.86
C SER A 431 -19.04 8.28 -5.79
N GLY A 432 -18.33 7.86 -6.85
CA GLY A 432 -18.77 6.78 -7.75
C GLY A 432 -18.82 5.42 -7.07
N GLY A 433 -17.91 5.19 -6.11
CA GLY A 433 -17.86 4.02 -5.25
C GLY A 433 -16.72 3.05 -5.58
N ASP A 434 -16.06 3.19 -6.73
CA ASP A 434 -14.90 2.37 -7.10
C ASP A 434 -13.57 3.03 -6.70
N LEU A 435 -12.82 2.32 -5.84
CA LEU A 435 -11.41 2.55 -5.53
C LEU A 435 -10.63 1.24 -5.77
N THR A 436 -10.05 1.11 -6.96
CA THR A 436 -9.50 -0.18 -7.44
C THR A 436 -8.09 -0.08 -8.03
N GLY A 437 -7.48 -1.23 -8.32
CA GLY A 437 -6.20 -1.35 -9.06
C GLY A 437 -5.04 -1.85 -8.20
N ALA A 438 -3.92 -2.22 -8.83
CA ALA A 438 -2.79 -2.91 -8.19
C ALA A 438 -1.76 -2.00 -7.48
N GLY A 439 -1.95 -0.68 -7.51
CA GLY A 439 -1.06 0.30 -6.88
C GLY A 439 -1.07 0.28 -5.35
N THR A 440 -0.40 1.27 -4.76
CA THR A 440 -0.28 1.41 -3.30
C THR A 440 -0.91 2.72 -2.82
N ILE A 441 -1.66 2.68 -1.72
CA ILE A 441 -2.12 3.88 -1.02
C ILE A 441 -1.53 3.90 0.37
N TYR A 442 -0.82 4.97 0.67
CA TYR A 442 -0.29 5.29 1.98
C TYR A 442 -1.21 6.30 2.66
N CYS A 443 -1.62 6.01 3.90
CA CYS A 443 -2.33 6.99 4.72
C CYS A 443 -1.42 8.17 5.12
N GLY A 444 -0.11 7.92 5.27
CA GLY A 444 0.92 8.89 5.66
C GLY A 444 1.70 9.44 4.46
N ASP A 445 2.92 9.91 4.73
CA ASP A 445 3.83 10.45 3.71
C ASP A 445 4.79 9.37 3.20
N GLY A 446 4.31 8.56 2.25
CA GLY A 446 5.10 7.45 1.70
C GLY A 446 5.26 6.25 2.65
N ASP A 447 4.54 6.27 3.77
CA ASP A 447 4.48 5.18 4.74
C ASP A 447 3.06 4.97 5.29
N ASN A 448 2.90 3.91 6.08
CA ASN A 448 1.65 3.58 6.74
C ASN A 448 1.57 4.15 8.18
N THR A 449 2.32 5.22 8.48
CA THR A 449 2.23 5.90 9.79
C THR A 449 1.04 6.87 9.80
N CYS A 450 -0.12 6.31 10.11
CA CYS A 450 -1.38 7.03 10.03
C CYS A 450 -1.63 7.86 11.31
N SER A 451 -1.72 9.19 11.19
CA SER A 451 -2.12 10.08 12.31
C SER A 451 -3.47 10.77 12.10
N ALA A 452 -3.94 10.86 10.85
CA ALA A 452 -5.18 11.51 10.46
C ALA A 452 -5.61 11.05 9.05
N GLY A 453 -6.74 11.59 8.57
CA GLY A 453 -7.26 11.37 7.22
C GLY A 453 -8.42 10.36 7.19
N ALA A 454 -9.34 10.55 6.25
CA ALA A 454 -10.47 9.66 6.04
C ALA A 454 -10.62 9.31 4.55
N LEU A 455 -10.83 8.03 4.26
CA LEU A 455 -11.45 7.57 3.01
C LEU A 455 -12.97 7.61 3.19
N SER A 456 -13.70 8.24 2.29
CA SER A 456 -15.16 8.15 2.20
C SER A 456 -15.58 7.58 0.84
N LEU A 457 -16.33 6.49 0.83
CA LEU A 457 -16.88 5.84 -0.36
C LEU A 457 -18.41 5.88 -0.32
N TYR A 458 -19.05 6.66 -1.19
CA TYR A 458 -20.50 6.91 -1.11
C TYR A 458 -21.35 6.03 -2.03
N GLY A 459 -20.84 5.65 -3.20
CA GLY A 459 -21.56 4.91 -4.23
C GLY A 459 -21.49 3.38 -4.09
N THR A 460 -22.17 2.68 -5.00
CA THR A 460 -21.99 1.23 -5.18
C THR A 460 -20.72 1.00 -5.97
N GLY A 461 -19.83 0.17 -5.45
CA GLY A 461 -18.56 -0.10 -6.13
C GLY A 461 -17.65 -1.03 -5.33
N SER A 462 -16.36 -0.92 -5.60
CA SER A 462 -15.32 -1.83 -5.16
C SER A 462 -14.22 -1.12 -4.39
N LEU A 463 -13.68 -1.76 -3.35
CA LEU A 463 -12.54 -1.26 -2.58
C LEU A 463 -11.42 -2.29 -2.57
N GLY A 464 -10.26 -1.95 -3.13
CA GLY A 464 -9.05 -2.78 -3.08
C GLY A 464 -8.54 -3.22 -4.45
N GLY A 465 -7.55 -4.11 -4.43
CA GLY A 465 -6.89 -4.65 -5.63
C GLY A 465 -5.37 -4.48 -5.57
N GLY A 466 -4.88 -3.64 -4.65
CA GLY A 466 -3.48 -3.33 -4.40
C GLY A 466 -3.17 -3.28 -2.91
N THR A 467 -2.14 -2.54 -2.51
CA THR A 467 -1.76 -2.40 -1.09
C THR A 467 -2.32 -1.10 -0.53
N TYR A 468 -3.50 -1.15 0.09
CA TYR A 468 -4.19 0.06 0.55
C TYR A 468 -4.24 0.16 2.07
N THR A 469 -3.73 1.28 2.59
CA THR A 469 -3.88 1.63 4.01
C THR A 469 -4.51 3.01 4.13
N PHE A 470 -5.56 3.10 4.95
CA PHE A 470 -6.23 4.35 5.29
C PHE A 470 -6.25 4.50 6.81
N TYR A 471 -6.32 5.73 7.31
CA TYR A 471 -6.51 5.94 8.74
C TYR A 471 -7.95 5.56 9.15
N THR A 472 -8.94 6.36 8.75
CA THR A 472 -10.36 6.00 8.89
C THR A 472 -10.98 5.71 7.53
N VAL A 473 -11.85 4.70 7.45
CA VAL A 473 -12.64 4.35 6.26
C VAL A 473 -14.12 4.51 6.58
N PHE A 474 -14.85 5.24 5.76
CA PHE A 474 -16.30 5.34 5.75
C PHE A 474 -16.83 4.72 4.45
N VAL A 475 -17.74 3.75 4.57
CA VAL A 475 -18.49 3.20 3.43
C VAL A 475 -19.97 3.56 3.59
N GLY A 476 -20.52 4.18 2.56
CA GLY A 476 -21.83 4.81 2.52
C GLY A 476 -21.81 6.30 2.86
N ASP A 477 -22.91 6.98 2.52
CA ASP A 477 -23.20 8.37 2.89
C ASP A 477 -24.22 8.49 4.05
N GLY A 478 -24.76 7.34 4.51
CA GLY A 478 -25.78 7.28 5.55
C GLY A 478 -27.21 7.52 5.07
N ALA A 479 -27.42 7.71 3.76
CA ALA A 479 -28.72 8.02 3.17
C ALA A 479 -29.11 7.04 2.06
N ALA A 480 -28.25 6.85 1.05
CA ALA A 480 -28.53 6.05 -0.12
C ALA A 480 -28.25 4.56 0.12
N THR A 481 -29.07 3.69 -0.49
CA THR A 481 -28.77 2.25 -0.52
C THR A 481 -27.72 1.96 -1.57
N ALA A 482 -26.55 1.52 -1.13
CA ALA A 482 -25.44 1.13 -2.00
C ALA A 482 -24.64 -0.01 -1.38
N THR A 483 -23.75 -0.62 -2.18
CA THR A 483 -22.88 -1.71 -1.73
C THR A 483 -21.43 -1.43 -2.11
N THR A 484 -20.53 -1.46 -1.13
CA THR A 484 -19.09 -1.54 -1.38
C THR A 484 -18.64 -2.99 -1.23
N THR A 485 -18.04 -3.54 -2.28
CA THR A 485 -17.48 -4.90 -2.28
C THR A 485 -15.96 -4.83 -2.21
N ALA A 486 -15.34 -5.59 -1.31
CA ALA A 486 -13.88 -5.70 -1.31
C ALA A 486 -13.41 -6.37 -2.61
N ALA A 487 -12.43 -5.75 -3.28
CA ALA A 487 -11.76 -6.24 -4.49
C ALA A 487 -10.27 -6.57 -4.25
N GLY A 488 -9.79 -6.38 -3.02
CA GLY A 488 -8.46 -6.76 -2.55
C GLY A 488 -8.35 -6.53 -1.05
N ASP A 489 -7.21 -6.91 -0.50
CA ASP A 489 -6.91 -6.69 0.92
C ASP A 489 -6.70 -5.19 1.19
N PHE A 490 -7.15 -4.71 2.35
CA PHE A 490 -6.86 -3.35 2.80
C PHE A 490 -6.78 -3.25 4.33
N THR A 491 -6.16 -2.16 4.79
CA THR A 491 -6.02 -1.85 6.21
C THR A 491 -6.73 -0.54 6.56
N ALA A 492 -7.59 -0.58 7.57
CA ALA A 492 -8.13 0.59 8.24
C ALA A 492 -7.41 0.76 9.59
N ALA A 493 -6.54 1.77 9.67
CA ALA A 493 -5.61 1.90 10.78
C ALA A 493 -6.23 2.45 12.07
N ASN A 494 -7.44 3.01 11.98
CA ASN A 494 -8.22 3.57 13.09
C ASN A 494 -9.62 2.95 13.16
N LYS A 495 -10.46 3.20 12.15
CA LYS A 495 -11.84 2.69 12.12
C LYS A 495 -12.29 2.38 10.71
N LEU A 496 -13.10 1.34 10.56
CA LEU A 496 -13.98 1.10 9.43
C LEU A 496 -15.43 1.35 9.87
N HIS A 497 -16.07 2.35 9.29
CA HIS A 497 -17.45 2.72 9.51
C HIS A 497 -18.31 2.28 8.33
N ILE A 498 -19.24 1.36 8.57
CA ILE A 498 -20.32 1.02 7.64
C ILE A 498 -21.52 1.90 8.00
N LEU A 499 -21.76 2.95 7.24
CA LEU A 499 -22.84 3.90 7.53
C LEU A 499 -24.22 3.29 7.25
N ALA A 500 -25.26 3.91 7.83
CA ALA A 500 -26.64 3.48 7.66
C ALA A 500 -27.02 3.37 6.18
N SER A 501 -27.94 2.44 5.87
CA SER A 501 -28.40 2.14 4.50
C SER A 501 -27.33 1.59 3.54
N HIS A 502 -26.06 1.46 3.94
CA HIS A 502 -25.00 0.90 3.08
C HIS A 502 -24.69 -0.56 3.43
N THR A 503 -24.27 -1.33 2.43
CA THR A 503 -23.75 -2.69 2.61
C THR A 503 -22.24 -2.71 2.36
N PHE A 504 -21.47 -3.25 3.29
CA PHE A 504 -20.09 -3.64 3.03
C PHE A 504 -19.99 -5.15 2.87
N ASN A 505 -19.52 -5.60 1.71
CA ASN A 505 -19.31 -7.01 1.39
C ASN A 505 -17.81 -7.32 1.36
N ALA A 506 -17.32 -8.12 2.31
CA ALA A 506 -15.91 -8.49 2.40
C ALA A 506 -15.45 -9.50 1.33
N SER A 507 -16.37 -10.09 0.55
CA SER A 507 -16.09 -11.00 -0.56
C SER A 507 -15.20 -12.20 -0.14
N SER A 508 -13.97 -12.30 -0.63
CA SER A 508 -12.98 -13.31 -0.22
C SER A 508 -11.71 -12.70 0.37
N TYR A 509 -11.71 -11.40 0.65
CA TYR A 509 -10.50 -10.64 0.97
C TYR A 509 -10.32 -10.43 2.47
N THR A 510 -9.12 -10.02 2.83
CA THR A 510 -8.73 -9.71 4.19
C THR A 510 -8.91 -8.22 4.47
N VAL A 511 -9.69 -7.91 5.51
CA VAL A 511 -9.79 -6.54 6.06
C VAL A 511 -9.04 -6.50 7.37
N THR A 512 -7.96 -5.73 7.41
CA THR A 512 -7.17 -5.54 8.63
C THR A 512 -7.60 -4.26 9.32
N LEU A 513 -8.00 -4.38 10.58
CA LEU A 513 -8.40 -3.29 11.45
C LEU A 513 -7.31 -3.14 12.51
N THR A 514 -6.67 -1.98 12.57
CA THR A 514 -5.78 -1.65 13.69
C THR A 514 -6.40 -0.59 14.58
N ASN A 515 -5.83 -0.41 15.77
CA ASN A 515 -6.26 0.62 16.69
C ASN A 515 -5.35 1.84 16.58
N GLY A 516 -5.87 2.92 16.02
CA GLY A 516 -5.30 4.25 16.20
C GLY A 516 -5.38 4.68 17.68
N THR A 517 -5.10 5.94 17.96
CA THR A 517 -5.14 6.48 19.34
C THR A 517 -6.53 6.53 19.97
N ASP A 518 -7.61 6.56 19.17
CA ASP A 518 -9.00 6.77 19.61
C ASP A 518 -9.95 5.56 19.36
N ALA A 519 -9.42 4.41 18.97
CA ALA A 519 -10.22 3.28 18.49
C ALA A 519 -10.43 2.20 19.54
N SER A 520 -11.28 2.46 20.53
CA SER A 520 -11.83 1.37 21.34
C SER A 520 -12.71 0.42 20.50
N THR A 521 -13.21 0.82 19.33
CA THR A 521 -14.08 -0.02 18.47
C THR A 521 -13.72 0.16 17.00
N PRO A 522 -12.74 -0.60 16.46
CA PRO A 522 -12.25 -0.45 15.08
C PRO A 522 -13.27 -0.74 13.97
N LEU A 523 -14.30 -1.55 14.22
CA LEU A 523 -15.38 -1.80 13.26
C LEU A 523 -16.67 -1.19 13.77
N VAL A 524 -17.23 -0.22 13.07
CA VAL A 524 -18.50 0.41 13.46
C VAL A 524 -19.54 0.09 12.40
N ILE A 525 -20.62 -0.59 12.79
CA ILE A 525 -21.67 -1.05 11.87
C ILE A 525 -22.97 -0.34 12.19
N ALA A 526 -23.38 0.60 11.33
CA ALA A 526 -24.71 1.20 11.31
C ALA A 526 -25.55 0.71 10.12
N GLY A 527 -24.89 0.27 9.04
CA GLY A 527 -25.51 -0.39 7.89
C GLY A 527 -25.49 -1.92 7.98
N THR A 528 -25.23 -2.57 6.84
CA THR A 528 -25.16 -4.04 6.73
C THR A 528 -23.74 -4.50 6.48
N PHE A 529 -23.27 -5.48 7.26
CA PHE A 529 -21.99 -6.16 7.03
C PHE A 529 -22.25 -7.56 6.46
N THR A 530 -21.65 -7.88 5.32
CA THR A 530 -21.75 -9.19 4.67
C THR A 530 -20.36 -9.81 4.58
N PRO A 531 -20.02 -10.82 5.40
CA PRO A 531 -18.66 -11.36 5.44
C PRO A 531 -18.30 -12.23 4.24
N GLN A 532 -19.28 -12.90 3.60
CA GLN A 532 -19.04 -13.91 2.55
C GLN A 532 -18.00 -14.95 2.96
N THR A 533 -16.84 -14.98 2.30
CA THR A 533 -15.66 -15.81 2.62
C THR A 533 -14.47 -14.99 3.11
N GLY A 534 -14.66 -13.68 3.32
CA GLY A 534 -13.63 -12.73 3.71
C GLY A 534 -13.18 -12.93 5.15
N THR A 535 -11.96 -12.48 5.45
CA THR A 535 -11.41 -12.53 6.80
C THR A 535 -11.32 -11.14 7.41
N ILE A 536 -11.81 -10.98 8.64
CA ILE A 536 -11.60 -9.76 9.42
C ILE A 536 -10.50 -10.00 10.44
N ILE A 537 -9.48 -9.13 10.45
CA ILE A 537 -8.39 -9.17 11.40
C ILE A 537 -8.48 -7.93 12.29
N TYR A 538 -8.60 -8.12 13.60
CA TYR A 538 -8.30 -7.07 14.57
C TYR A 538 -6.84 -7.22 14.97
N ASN A 539 -5.96 -6.33 14.50
CA ASN A 539 -4.53 -6.35 14.73
C ASN A 539 -4.10 -5.14 15.57
N VAL A 540 -3.73 -5.35 16.82
CA VAL A 540 -3.73 -4.29 17.84
C VAL A 540 -2.33 -4.05 18.41
N ALA A 541 -1.99 -2.77 18.65
CA ALA A 541 -0.78 -2.33 19.34
C ALA A 541 -0.98 -2.20 20.87
N THR A 542 0.12 -2.35 21.63
CA THR A 542 0.20 -2.56 23.09
C THR A 542 -0.86 -1.90 24.00
N GLY A 543 -1.31 -2.62 25.04
CA GLY A 543 -1.98 -2.06 26.23
C GLY A 543 -3.42 -1.58 26.08
N ASN A 544 -4.05 -1.76 24.92
CA ASN A 544 -5.41 -1.28 24.65
C ASN A 544 -6.48 -2.36 24.87
N THR A 545 -7.63 -1.95 25.40
CA THR A 545 -8.87 -2.74 25.36
C THR A 545 -9.62 -2.39 24.09
N ILE A 546 -9.88 -3.39 23.25
CA ILE A 546 -10.54 -3.25 21.96
C ILE A 546 -11.88 -3.98 21.97
N ASN A 547 -12.93 -3.26 21.65
CA ASN A 547 -14.26 -3.79 21.44
C ASN A 547 -14.31 -4.48 20.07
N VAL A 548 -14.49 -5.80 20.07
CA VAL A 548 -14.79 -6.61 18.89
C VAL A 548 -16.29 -6.53 18.64
N THR A 549 -16.66 -6.04 17.47
CA THR A 549 -18.05 -5.70 17.17
C THR A 549 -18.89 -6.95 17.02
N GLY A 550 -20.02 -7.01 17.72
CA GLY A 550 -20.95 -8.13 17.65
C GLY A 550 -21.63 -8.20 16.28
N THR A 551 -21.30 -9.22 15.50
CA THR A 551 -21.89 -9.50 14.18
C THR A 551 -21.52 -10.92 13.74
N THR A 552 -21.94 -11.29 12.53
CA THR A 552 -21.47 -12.52 11.87
C THR A 552 -20.20 -12.25 11.08
N TYR A 553 -19.18 -13.07 11.30
CA TYR A 553 -17.95 -13.15 10.51
C TYR A 553 -17.89 -14.50 9.78
N ASN A 554 -17.14 -14.56 8.69
CA ASN A 554 -16.74 -15.83 8.10
C ASN A 554 -15.50 -16.35 8.82
N ALA A 555 -14.39 -15.61 8.72
CA ALA A 555 -13.20 -15.82 9.53
C ALA A 555 -12.89 -14.57 10.35
N LEU A 556 -12.57 -14.76 11.63
CA LEU A 556 -12.20 -13.70 12.57
C LEU A 556 -10.83 -14.00 13.14
N ARG A 557 -9.90 -13.05 13.03
CA ARG A 557 -8.58 -13.16 13.63
C ARG A 557 -8.35 -12.03 14.62
N LEU A 558 -7.91 -12.37 15.82
CA LEU A 558 -7.57 -11.43 16.89
C LEU A 558 -6.07 -11.54 17.13
N ARG A 559 -5.32 -10.51 16.76
CA ARG A 559 -3.85 -10.51 16.69
C ARG A 559 -3.26 -9.33 17.44
N THR A 560 -2.07 -9.52 17.95
CA THR A 560 -1.21 -8.46 18.49
C THR A 560 0.01 -8.30 17.59
N SER A 561 0.45 -7.06 17.40
CA SER A 561 1.70 -6.74 16.68
C SER A 561 2.91 -6.61 17.61
N ASP A 562 2.72 -6.65 18.93
CA ASP A 562 3.74 -6.34 19.93
C ASP A 562 3.77 -7.33 21.12
N ALA A 563 4.86 -7.27 21.89
CA ALA A 563 5.15 -8.11 23.06
C ALA A 563 4.27 -7.83 24.31
N VAL A 564 3.24 -6.98 24.24
CA VAL A 564 2.31 -6.70 25.35
C VAL A 564 0.90 -7.11 24.95
N SER A 565 0.25 -7.92 25.78
CA SER A 565 -1.08 -8.49 25.57
C SER A 565 -2.21 -7.46 25.52
N PRO A 566 -2.94 -7.30 24.39
CA PRO A 566 -4.17 -6.51 24.35
C PRO A 566 -5.38 -7.31 24.88
N THR A 567 -6.43 -6.61 25.30
CA THR A 567 -7.72 -7.22 25.67
C THR A 567 -8.76 -6.99 24.58
N PHE A 568 -9.26 -8.06 23.97
CA PHE A 568 -10.38 -8.04 23.05
C PHE A 568 -11.68 -8.22 23.83
N LYS A 569 -12.41 -7.14 24.06
CA LYS A 569 -13.71 -7.13 24.74
C LYS A 569 -14.85 -7.29 23.73
N LEU A 570 -15.85 -8.12 24.00
CA LEU A 570 -17.00 -8.23 23.09
C LEU A 570 -17.92 -7.01 23.18
N ALA A 571 -18.21 -6.36 22.03
CA ALA A 571 -19.19 -5.28 21.87
C ALA A 571 -20.62 -5.79 21.57
N GLY A 572 -20.78 -7.10 21.35
CA GLY A 572 -22.05 -7.78 21.13
C GLY A 572 -21.82 -9.29 20.93
N ASN A 573 -22.87 -10.05 20.64
CA ASN A 573 -22.73 -11.47 20.31
C ASN A 573 -22.03 -11.65 18.96
N ILE A 574 -21.17 -12.65 18.86
CA ILE A 574 -20.40 -12.96 17.66
C ILE A 574 -20.78 -14.34 17.13
N THR A 575 -20.95 -14.44 15.81
CA THR A 575 -21.05 -15.73 15.10
C THR A 575 -19.92 -15.83 14.09
N VAL A 576 -19.19 -16.94 14.08
CA VAL A 576 -18.12 -17.23 13.10
C VAL A 576 -18.52 -18.47 12.30
N SER A 577 -18.89 -18.26 11.05
CA SER A 577 -19.60 -19.24 10.21
C SER A 577 -18.76 -19.78 9.06
N SER A 578 -17.50 -20.12 9.35
CA SER A 578 -16.60 -20.79 8.41
C SER A 578 -16.42 -22.26 8.79
N SER A 579 -16.19 -23.13 7.80
CA SER A 579 -15.79 -24.53 8.02
C SER A 579 -14.27 -24.72 8.11
N SER A 580 -13.50 -23.63 8.03
CA SER A 580 -12.03 -23.66 8.11
C SER A 580 -11.54 -24.06 9.50
N SER A 581 -10.41 -24.76 9.60
CA SER A 581 -9.77 -25.12 10.88
C SER A 581 -9.24 -23.91 11.68
N THR A 582 -9.18 -22.72 11.07
CA THR A 582 -8.81 -21.46 11.71
C THR A 582 -9.91 -20.40 11.52
N ALA A 583 -11.18 -20.81 11.65
CA ALA A 583 -12.33 -19.92 11.51
C ALA A 583 -12.27 -18.77 12.54
N LEU A 584 -11.97 -19.11 13.80
CA LEU A 584 -11.56 -18.16 14.84
C LEU A 584 -10.09 -18.40 15.17
N ASP A 585 -9.24 -17.40 14.97
CA ASP A 585 -7.80 -17.45 15.22
C ASP A 585 -7.41 -16.35 16.22
N ILE A 586 -7.04 -16.72 17.44
CA ILE A 586 -6.61 -15.80 18.49
C ILE A 586 -5.15 -16.12 18.80
N TRP A 587 -4.21 -15.43 18.15
CA TRP A 587 -2.81 -15.82 18.18
C TRP A 587 -1.86 -14.63 18.02
N GLY A 588 -0.84 -14.54 18.90
CA GLY A 588 0.23 -13.53 18.87
C GLY A 588 1.43 -13.88 17.98
N GLY A 589 1.41 -14.98 17.23
CA GLY A 589 2.53 -15.41 16.38
C GLY A 589 3.66 -16.09 17.17
N GLU A 590 4.92 -15.82 16.81
CA GLU A 590 6.14 -16.42 17.41
C GLU A 590 6.63 -15.73 18.70
N VAL A 591 5.95 -14.67 19.16
CA VAL A 591 6.36 -13.88 20.34
C VAL A 591 5.45 -14.20 21.54
N LEU A 592 6.08 -14.49 22.68
CA LEU A 592 5.52 -14.88 23.99
C LEU A 592 4.72 -13.75 24.67
N SER A 593 3.62 -13.28 24.08
CA SER A 593 2.64 -12.43 24.78
C SER A 593 1.20 -12.82 24.42
N SER A 594 0.36 -13.00 25.45
CA SER A 594 -0.95 -13.64 25.33
C SER A 594 -2.10 -12.63 25.31
N PRO A 595 -2.69 -12.23 24.16
CA PRO A 595 -3.91 -11.44 24.14
C PRO A 595 -5.04 -12.06 24.97
N THR A 596 -5.86 -11.25 25.62
CA THR A 596 -7.00 -11.71 26.40
C THR A 596 -8.30 -11.53 25.61
N LEU A 597 -9.16 -12.55 25.55
CA LEU A 597 -10.54 -12.38 25.07
C LEU A 597 -11.48 -12.24 26.27
N ASP A 598 -12.14 -11.09 26.41
CA ASP A 598 -13.14 -10.76 27.43
C ASP A 598 -14.55 -10.80 26.81
N THR A 599 -15.36 -11.77 27.25
CA THR A 599 -16.76 -11.96 26.82
C THR A 599 -17.75 -10.96 27.45
N ASP A 600 -17.25 -9.88 28.07
CA ASP A 600 -18.00 -8.80 28.69
C ASP A 600 -18.96 -9.29 29.77
N SER A 601 -18.38 -9.57 30.94
CA SER A 601 -19.06 -10.17 32.10
C SER A 601 -20.26 -9.39 32.66
N VAL A 602 -20.44 -8.14 32.26
CA VAL A 602 -21.59 -7.32 32.69
C VAL A 602 -22.82 -7.61 31.82
N ASN A 603 -22.62 -7.97 30.55
CA ASN A 603 -23.68 -8.04 29.54
C ASN A 603 -23.93 -9.47 29.00
N ASN A 604 -23.20 -10.48 29.49
CA ASN A 604 -23.36 -11.90 29.13
C ASN A 604 -23.31 -12.15 27.60
N ARG A 605 -22.25 -11.68 26.94
CA ARG A 605 -22.07 -11.82 25.50
C ARG A 605 -21.41 -13.16 25.16
N SER A 606 -21.67 -13.66 23.95
CA SER A 606 -21.23 -15.00 23.52
C SER A 606 -20.56 -15.02 22.14
N ILE A 607 -19.74 -16.05 21.90
CA ILE A 607 -19.20 -16.39 20.58
C ILE A 607 -19.67 -17.79 20.19
N THR A 608 -20.29 -17.91 19.02
CA THR A 608 -20.64 -19.19 18.39
C THR A 608 -19.76 -19.43 17.17
N VAL A 609 -19.11 -20.59 17.09
CA VAL A 609 -18.25 -20.96 15.95
C VAL A 609 -18.74 -22.29 15.33
N THR A 610 -18.69 -22.40 14.00
CA THR A 610 -19.09 -23.63 13.26
C THR A 610 -17.88 -24.36 12.64
N GLY A 611 -16.69 -23.77 12.67
CA GLY A 611 -15.43 -24.32 12.15
C GLY A 611 -14.37 -24.51 13.23
N GLY A 612 -13.11 -24.61 12.86
CA GLY A 612 -12.02 -24.75 13.84
C GLY A 612 -11.72 -23.46 14.60
N VAL A 613 -11.42 -23.63 15.88
CA VAL A 613 -10.98 -22.57 16.79
C VAL A 613 -9.52 -22.81 17.13
N ARG A 614 -8.66 -21.86 16.79
CA ARG A 614 -7.24 -21.85 17.19
C ARG A 614 -7.01 -20.77 18.22
N ILE A 615 -6.47 -21.15 19.37
CA ILE A 615 -6.20 -20.25 20.48
C ILE A 615 -4.75 -20.43 20.92
N GLY A 616 -3.98 -19.35 20.97
CA GLY A 616 -2.64 -19.34 21.52
C GLY A 616 -2.53 -18.68 22.90
N VAL A 617 -3.63 -18.46 23.63
CA VAL A 617 -3.72 -17.47 24.73
C VAL A 617 -4.78 -17.74 25.83
N ASN A 618 -4.75 -16.94 26.92
CA ASN A 618 -5.62 -16.94 28.11
C ASN A 618 -7.09 -16.50 27.84
N PHE A 619 -8.08 -17.18 28.46
CA PHE A 619 -9.47 -16.72 28.51
C PHE A 619 -9.83 -16.13 29.88
N SER A 620 -10.54 -15.00 29.91
CA SER A 620 -11.09 -14.44 31.16
C SER A 620 -12.49 -13.89 30.95
N GLY A 621 -13.47 -14.30 31.77
CA GLY A 621 -14.80 -13.71 31.74
C GLY A 621 -15.66 -14.13 32.92
N VAL A 622 -16.14 -13.20 33.73
CA VAL A 622 -16.87 -13.51 35.00
C VAL A 622 -18.28 -14.10 34.76
N SER A 623 -18.84 -14.08 33.53
CA SER A 623 -20.19 -14.59 33.23
C SER A 623 -20.50 -14.96 31.77
N GLY A 624 -19.64 -14.62 30.79
CA GLY A 624 -19.91 -14.89 29.37
C GLY A 624 -19.62 -16.34 28.97
N SER A 625 -20.18 -16.76 27.83
CA SER A 625 -20.06 -18.14 27.33
C SER A 625 -19.35 -18.25 25.98
N ILE A 626 -18.51 -19.26 25.84
CA ILE A 626 -17.99 -19.73 24.54
C ILE A 626 -18.63 -21.09 24.26
N THR A 627 -19.31 -21.23 23.13
CA THR A 627 -19.92 -22.51 22.72
C THR A 627 -19.31 -22.98 21.40
N ALA A 628 -18.57 -24.07 21.45
CA ALA A 628 -17.84 -24.63 20.31
C ALA A 628 -18.68 -25.67 19.53
N ASN A 629 -19.88 -25.29 19.07
CA ASN A 629 -20.91 -26.17 18.46
C ASN A 629 -20.39 -27.04 17.29
N GLY A 630 -19.89 -28.24 17.59
CA GLY A 630 -19.27 -29.16 16.62
C GLY A 630 -17.89 -28.76 16.09
N SER A 631 -17.28 -27.72 16.67
CA SER A 631 -16.00 -27.14 16.25
C SER A 631 -14.80 -27.92 16.80
N THR A 632 -13.78 -28.22 15.99
CA THR A 632 -12.50 -28.73 16.50
C THR A 632 -11.75 -27.59 17.19
N ILE A 633 -11.27 -27.83 18.41
CA ILE A 633 -10.61 -26.80 19.24
C ILE A 633 -9.14 -27.19 19.38
N SER A 634 -8.22 -26.31 19.00
CA SER A 634 -6.78 -26.57 19.18
C SER A 634 -6.14 -25.39 19.91
N VAL A 635 -5.50 -25.70 21.04
CA VAL A 635 -4.82 -24.74 21.90
C VAL A 635 -3.34 -25.11 21.92
N SER A 636 -2.50 -24.31 21.27
CA SER A 636 -1.05 -24.58 21.21
C SER A 636 -0.29 -24.13 22.47
N GLY A 637 -0.94 -23.36 23.33
CA GLY A 637 -0.44 -22.94 24.66
C GLY A 637 -1.42 -23.34 25.76
N ASP A 638 -1.47 -22.56 26.83
CA ASP A 638 -2.32 -22.86 27.99
C ASP A 638 -3.81 -22.62 27.67
N PHE A 639 -4.65 -23.57 28.04
CA PHE A 639 -6.09 -23.36 28.17
C PHE A 639 -6.39 -22.95 29.61
N ASN A 640 -6.62 -21.66 29.84
CA ASN A 640 -7.03 -21.15 31.14
C ASN A 640 -8.45 -20.59 31.06
N LEU A 641 -9.41 -21.28 31.67
CA LEU A 641 -10.79 -20.81 31.82
C LEU A 641 -10.91 -20.05 33.14
N GLN A 642 -10.54 -18.77 33.15
CA GLN A 642 -10.64 -17.93 34.34
C GLN A 642 -12.05 -17.33 34.47
N ASN A 643 -12.92 -17.99 35.25
CA ASN A 643 -14.36 -17.73 35.36
C ASN A 643 -15.14 -17.93 34.03
N GLY A 644 -16.49 -17.90 34.07
CA GLY A 644 -17.33 -17.93 32.86
C GLY A 644 -17.81 -19.33 32.46
N ILE A 645 -18.36 -19.51 31.26
CA ILE A 645 -18.82 -20.83 30.76
C ILE A 645 -18.10 -21.19 29.45
N PHE A 646 -17.40 -22.32 29.41
CA PHE A 646 -16.95 -22.93 28.17
C PHE A 646 -17.79 -24.17 27.91
N THR A 647 -18.62 -24.15 26.87
CA THR A 647 -19.34 -25.33 26.38
C THR A 647 -18.56 -25.96 25.25
N GLN A 648 -18.00 -27.14 25.54
CA GLN A 648 -17.39 -27.99 24.54
C GLN A 648 -18.41 -28.35 23.45
N GLY A 649 -17.95 -28.67 22.24
CA GLY A 649 -18.80 -29.28 21.21
C GLY A 649 -18.57 -30.76 21.03
N SER A 650 -19.24 -31.35 20.05
CA SER A 650 -19.12 -32.75 19.67
C SER A 650 -17.77 -33.15 19.03
N SER A 651 -16.88 -32.19 18.78
CA SER A 651 -15.58 -32.41 18.14
C SER A 651 -14.45 -32.37 19.16
N ALA A 652 -13.32 -33.00 18.83
CA ALA A 652 -12.18 -33.06 19.73
C ALA A 652 -11.58 -31.67 20.02
N MET A 653 -11.16 -31.48 21.26
CA MET A 653 -10.35 -30.39 21.76
C MET A 653 -8.93 -30.91 22.02
N THR A 654 -7.89 -30.21 21.59
CA THR A 654 -6.49 -30.55 21.86
C THR A 654 -5.79 -29.36 22.53
N VAL A 655 -5.01 -29.61 23.58
CA VAL A 655 -4.29 -28.59 24.36
C VAL A 655 -2.85 -29.02 24.60
N SER A 656 -1.90 -28.18 24.18
CA SER A 656 -0.46 -28.43 24.29
C SER A 656 0.21 -27.71 25.46
N GLY A 657 -0.46 -26.75 26.10
CA GLY A 657 0.00 -26.12 27.35
C GLY A 657 -0.85 -26.51 28.55
N ASP A 658 -0.75 -25.76 29.64
CA ASP A 658 -1.47 -26.02 30.89
C ASP A 658 -2.99 -25.97 30.69
N PHE A 659 -3.72 -26.90 31.26
CA PHE A 659 -5.18 -26.97 31.23
C PHE A 659 -5.74 -26.61 32.60
N THR A 660 -6.17 -25.36 32.77
CA THR A 660 -6.64 -24.79 34.04
C THR A 660 -8.12 -24.38 33.96
N LEU A 661 -8.93 -24.86 34.90
CA LEU A 661 -10.34 -24.52 35.05
C LEU A 661 -10.59 -23.75 36.35
N ASP A 662 -11.04 -22.49 36.25
CA ASP A 662 -11.53 -21.66 37.37
C ASP A 662 -12.97 -21.16 37.09
N GLY A 663 -13.48 -21.36 35.88
CA GLY A 663 -14.87 -21.16 35.46
C GLY A 663 -15.59 -22.48 35.13
N THR A 664 -16.82 -22.40 34.63
CA THR A 664 -17.67 -23.54 34.30
C THR A 664 -17.30 -24.20 32.96
N PHE A 665 -16.75 -25.41 32.99
CA PHE A 665 -16.58 -26.25 31.80
C PHE A 665 -17.80 -27.15 31.63
N THR A 666 -18.54 -27.00 30.53
CA THR A 666 -19.65 -27.88 30.17
C THR A 666 -19.19 -28.84 29.09
N LYS A 667 -19.01 -30.12 29.45
CA LYS A 667 -18.69 -31.19 28.51
C LYS A 667 -19.82 -31.45 27.51
N ASP A 668 -19.45 -31.92 26.32
CA ASP A 668 -20.34 -32.48 25.30
C ASP A 668 -19.76 -33.85 24.86
N THR A 669 -20.11 -34.34 23.68
CA THR A 669 -19.66 -35.63 23.14
C THR A 669 -18.22 -35.61 22.59
N GLY A 670 -17.58 -34.44 22.51
CA GLY A 670 -16.19 -34.32 22.07
C GLY A 670 -15.18 -34.77 23.13
N SER A 671 -13.99 -35.19 22.71
CA SER A 671 -12.90 -35.56 23.62
C SER A 671 -11.93 -34.40 23.85
N VAL A 672 -11.36 -34.25 25.06
CA VAL A 672 -10.23 -33.37 25.37
C VAL A 672 -8.93 -34.17 25.25
N THR A 673 -7.94 -33.68 24.50
CA THR A 673 -6.62 -34.28 24.33
C THR A 673 -5.56 -33.36 24.89
N LEU A 674 -4.71 -33.86 25.78
CA LEU A 674 -3.54 -33.13 26.29
C LEU A 674 -2.28 -33.72 25.63
N ASP A 675 -1.59 -32.92 24.82
CA ASP A 675 -0.51 -33.38 23.94
C ASP A 675 0.85 -32.69 24.12
N GLY A 676 0.94 -31.76 25.08
CA GLY A 676 2.16 -30.98 25.35
C GLY A 676 3.32 -31.74 25.99
N ASP A 677 4.53 -31.20 25.85
CA ASP A 677 5.75 -31.75 26.47
C ASP A 677 5.76 -31.62 28.01
N THR A 678 5.04 -30.63 28.56
CA THR A 678 4.81 -30.46 30.01
C THR A 678 3.51 -29.68 30.19
N VAL A 679 2.48 -30.35 30.73
CA VAL A 679 1.14 -29.81 30.92
C VAL A 679 0.71 -29.98 32.36
N LEU A 680 0.26 -28.89 33.00
CA LEU A 680 -0.41 -28.92 34.28
C LEU A 680 -1.93 -29.01 34.08
N TRP A 681 -2.56 -30.07 34.59
CA TRP A 681 -4.03 -30.15 34.63
C TRP A 681 -4.53 -29.72 36.01
N THR A 682 -5.25 -28.59 36.03
CA THR A 682 -5.75 -27.95 37.24
C THR A 682 -7.24 -27.63 37.12
N ASP A 683 -8.00 -27.90 38.16
CA ASP A 683 -9.33 -27.34 38.40
C ASP A 683 -9.39 -26.70 39.80
N THR A 684 -9.59 -25.39 39.85
CA THR A 684 -9.64 -24.59 41.08
C THR A 684 -11.07 -24.30 41.55
N ASN A 685 -12.08 -24.83 40.86
CA ASN A 685 -13.47 -24.63 41.24
C ASN A 685 -13.79 -25.32 42.57
N GLY A 686 -14.73 -24.75 43.33
CA GLY A 686 -15.19 -25.35 44.60
C GLY A 686 -15.82 -26.74 44.44
N THR A 687 -16.25 -27.09 43.23
CA THR A 687 -16.67 -28.45 42.84
C THR A 687 -15.90 -28.86 41.59
N THR A 688 -15.16 -29.97 41.67
CA THR A 688 -14.40 -30.50 40.53
C THR A 688 -15.32 -30.85 39.37
N GLN A 689 -14.95 -30.38 38.19
CA GLN A 689 -15.75 -30.45 36.98
C GLN A 689 -15.31 -31.58 36.08
N ASP A 690 -16.30 -32.23 35.48
CA ASP A 690 -16.08 -33.33 34.56
C ASP A 690 -15.86 -32.81 33.13
N VAL A 691 -14.66 -33.04 32.60
CA VAL A 691 -14.27 -32.62 31.25
C VAL A 691 -14.68 -33.59 30.14
N GLY A 692 -15.43 -34.64 30.45
CA GLY A 692 -15.84 -35.67 29.47
C GLY A 692 -14.74 -36.67 29.17
N THR A 693 -14.66 -37.16 27.94
CA THR A 693 -13.61 -38.08 27.52
C THR A 693 -12.28 -37.34 27.40
N MET A 694 -11.26 -37.77 28.13
CA MET A 694 -9.90 -37.23 28.10
C MET A 694 -8.90 -38.21 27.49
N THR A 695 -8.01 -37.73 26.63
CA THR A 695 -6.90 -38.48 26.04
C THR A 695 -5.56 -37.80 26.37
N ILE A 696 -4.56 -38.59 26.74
CA ILE A 696 -3.22 -38.13 27.12
C ILE A 696 -2.21 -38.70 26.12
N THR A 697 -1.65 -37.81 25.31
CA THR A 697 -0.56 -38.11 24.37
C THR A 697 0.74 -37.39 24.72
N GLY A 698 0.66 -36.33 25.54
CA GLY A 698 1.80 -35.57 26.07
C GLY A 698 2.17 -35.92 27.52
N THR A 699 3.00 -35.10 28.17
CA THR A 699 3.40 -35.28 29.58
C THR A 699 2.56 -34.38 30.48
N VAL A 700 1.61 -34.96 31.18
CA VAL A 700 0.62 -34.28 32.02
C VAL A 700 0.89 -34.57 33.49
N THR A 701 0.84 -33.55 34.34
CA THR A 701 0.81 -33.67 35.80
C THR A 701 -0.43 -33.00 36.35
N THR A 702 -1.16 -33.64 37.27
CA THR A 702 -2.32 -33.01 37.91
C THR A 702 -1.87 -32.16 39.10
N ALA A 703 -2.46 -30.97 39.28
CA ALA A 703 -2.05 -30.01 40.33
C ALA A 703 -3.18 -29.61 41.30
N SER A 704 -4.36 -30.17 41.10
CA SER A 704 -5.49 -30.08 42.00
C SER A 704 -6.43 -31.27 41.74
N ASN A 705 -7.58 -31.31 42.42
CA ASN A 705 -8.60 -32.30 42.14
C ASN A 705 -9.13 -32.11 40.72
N VAL A 706 -9.04 -33.14 39.87
CA VAL A 706 -9.49 -33.11 38.48
C VAL A 706 -10.45 -34.27 38.17
N LYS A 707 -11.36 -34.08 37.21
CA LYS A 707 -12.35 -35.10 36.86
C LYS A 707 -12.56 -35.22 35.34
N ALA A 708 -12.65 -36.45 34.85
CA ALA A 708 -13.05 -36.80 33.49
C ALA A 708 -14.01 -37.99 33.51
N SER A 709 -14.75 -38.22 32.44
CA SER A 709 -15.60 -39.41 32.32
C SER A 709 -14.74 -40.63 32.01
N ASP A 710 -13.97 -40.52 30.94
CA ASP A 710 -12.95 -41.49 30.55
C ASP A 710 -11.58 -40.81 30.52
N ILE A 711 -10.52 -41.52 30.90
CA ILE A 711 -9.14 -41.10 30.69
C ILE A 711 -8.44 -42.19 29.87
N THR A 712 -7.84 -41.81 28.75
CA THR A 712 -7.03 -42.72 27.92
C THR A 712 -5.59 -42.23 27.84
N VAL A 713 -4.62 -43.02 28.29
CA VAL A 713 -3.18 -42.74 28.16
C VAL A 713 -2.61 -43.53 26.98
N SER A 714 -2.47 -42.88 25.83
CA SER A 714 -2.21 -43.55 24.54
C SER A 714 -0.77 -43.41 24.02
N GLY A 715 -0.02 -42.38 24.43
CA GLY A 715 1.36 -42.19 23.96
C GLY A 715 2.28 -41.30 24.81
N GLY A 716 1.75 -40.65 25.85
CA GLY A 716 2.50 -39.74 26.73
C GLY A 716 2.60 -40.24 28.18
N SER A 717 2.59 -39.34 29.17
CA SER A 717 2.56 -39.69 30.60
C SER A 717 1.47 -38.90 31.33
N LEU A 718 0.69 -39.57 32.18
CA LEU A 718 -0.18 -38.92 33.17
C LEU A 718 0.36 -39.21 34.56
N THR A 719 0.91 -38.18 35.21
CA THR A 719 1.41 -38.24 36.59
C THR A 719 0.36 -37.65 37.53
N VAL A 720 -0.11 -38.46 38.47
CA VAL A 720 -1.04 -38.02 39.52
C VAL A 720 -0.27 -37.19 40.56
N GLY A 721 -0.74 -35.95 40.78
CA GLY A 721 -0.24 -35.04 41.81
C GLY A 721 -0.54 -35.49 43.23
N THR A 722 -0.58 -34.53 44.15
CA THR A 722 -0.99 -34.74 45.57
C THR A 722 -2.50 -34.78 45.77
N ASP A 723 -3.26 -34.46 44.72
CA ASP A 723 -4.71 -34.29 44.72
C ASP A 723 -5.39 -35.41 43.92
N ASP A 724 -6.73 -35.44 43.99
CA ASP A 724 -7.51 -36.53 43.42
C ASP A 724 -7.61 -36.44 41.88
N VAL A 725 -7.40 -37.56 41.20
CA VAL A 725 -7.87 -37.77 39.83
C VAL A 725 -9.14 -38.60 39.87
N VAL A 726 -10.23 -38.09 39.31
CA VAL A 726 -11.53 -38.77 39.32
C VAL A 726 -11.91 -39.21 37.90
N THR A 727 -12.29 -40.48 37.75
CA THR A 727 -12.94 -40.99 36.51
C THR A 727 -14.34 -41.51 36.81
N THR A 728 -15.32 -41.32 35.93
CA THR A 728 -16.66 -41.92 36.10
C THR A 728 -16.76 -43.29 35.45
N ASP A 729 -16.07 -43.50 34.33
CA ASP A 729 -16.23 -44.70 33.51
C ASP A 729 -14.93 -45.50 33.41
N THR A 730 -13.94 -45.04 32.63
CA THR A 730 -12.72 -45.84 32.42
C THR A 730 -11.42 -45.06 32.55
N LEU A 731 -10.39 -45.71 33.07
CA LEU A 731 -9.00 -45.35 32.83
C LEU A 731 -8.38 -46.42 31.91
N THR A 732 -7.98 -46.05 30.72
CA THR A 732 -7.40 -46.96 29.72
C THR A 732 -5.95 -46.60 29.44
N ILE A 733 -5.04 -47.55 29.56
CA ILE A 733 -3.62 -47.38 29.26
C ILE A 733 -3.31 -48.23 28.02
N SER A 734 -2.97 -47.56 26.91
CA SER A 734 -2.82 -48.20 25.59
C SER A 734 -1.50 -47.85 24.88
N GLY A 735 -0.57 -47.17 25.54
CA GLY A 735 0.78 -46.95 24.99
C GLY A 735 1.68 -46.03 25.80
N GLY A 736 1.11 -45.12 26.60
CA GLY A 736 1.87 -44.20 27.46
C GLY A 736 2.08 -44.71 28.89
N THR A 737 2.44 -43.81 29.81
CA THR A 737 2.71 -44.08 31.22
C THR A 737 1.64 -43.45 32.11
N PHE A 738 0.97 -44.23 32.95
CA PHE A 738 0.18 -43.71 34.07
C PHE A 738 1.00 -43.87 35.36
N ALA A 739 1.33 -42.76 36.02
CA ALA A 739 2.24 -42.72 37.16
C ALA A 739 1.59 -42.14 38.41
N MET A 740 1.64 -42.89 39.51
CA MET A 740 1.23 -42.46 40.84
C MET A 740 2.48 -42.43 41.74
N SER A 741 3.35 -41.44 41.52
CA SER A 741 4.67 -41.39 42.16
C SER A 741 4.79 -40.34 43.26
N ASN A 742 3.75 -39.54 43.50
CA ASN A 742 3.71 -38.53 44.55
C ASN A 742 3.11 -39.11 45.83
N SER A 743 3.62 -38.68 46.99
CA SER A 743 3.06 -39.07 48.29
C SER A 743 1.62 -38.58 48.43
N GLY A 744 0.67 -39.50 48.62
CA GLY A 744 -0.76 -39.21 48.71
C GLY A 744 -1.51 -39.18 47.37
N ALA A 745 -0.86 -39.53 46.25
CA ALA A 745 -1.50 -39.63 44.94
C ALA A 745 -2.71 -40.55 44.96
N THR A 746 -3.87 -40.05 44.55
CA THR A 746 -5.14 -40.78 44.66
C THR A 746 -5.89 -40.80 43.32
N LEU A 747 -6.25 -41.99 42.86
CA LEU A 747 -7.15 -42.20 41.73
C LEU A 747 -8.50 -42.69 42.27
N LYS A 748 -9.54 -41.92 41.98
CA LYS A 748 -10.93 -42.24 42.33
C LYS A 748 -11.72 -42.67 41.11
N ILE A 749 -12.52 -43.70 41.26
CA ILE A 749 -13.38 -44.20 40.18
C ILE A 749 -14.84 -44.25 40.68
N SER A 750 -15.77 -43.77 39.86
CA SER A 750 -17.21 -43.71 40.14
C SER A 750 -17.96 -44.78 39.31
N ASP A 751 -19.29 -44.84 39.45
CA ASP A 751 -20.24 -45.49 38.52
C ASP A 751 -19.89 -46.92 38.06
N SER A 752 -19.19 -47.69 38.91
CA SER A 752 -18.65 -49.01 38.55
C SER A 752 -17.69 -48.95 37.36
N GLY A 753 -16.78 -47.98 37.34
CA GLY A 753 -15.76 -47.87 36.31
C GLY A 753 -14.69 -48.98 36.32
N SER A 754 -13.71 -48.88 35.42
CA SER A 754 -12.60 -49.83 35.34
C SER A 754 -11.27 -49.22 34.90
N ILE A 755 -10.17 -49.75 35.43
CA ILE A 755 -8.83 -49.54 34.88
C ILE A 755 -8.56 -50.68 33.90
N SER A 756 -8.15 -50.35 32.68
CA SER A 756 -7.70 -51.31 31.69
C SER A 756 -6.32 -50.96 31.15
N MET A 757 -5.50 -51.97 30.87
CA MET A 757 -4.19 -51.77 30.22
C MET A 757 -3.96 -52.83 29.14
N SER A 758 -3.68 -52.40 27.92
CA SER A 758 -3.32 -53.29 26.80
C SER A 758 -1.85 -53.16 26.38
N SER A 759 -1.24 -52.02 26.69
CA SER A 759 0.12 -51.61 26.33
C SER A 759 0.48 -50.34 27.13
N GLY A 760 1.75 -49.94 27.15
CA GLY A 760 2.20 -48.80 27.98
C GLY A 760 2.71 -49.22 29.36
N THR A 761 2.76 -48.30 30.32
CA THR A 761 3.24 -48.53 31.69
C THR A 761 2.26 -48.00 32.72
N TRP A 762 1.95 -48.79 33.74
CA TRP A 762 1.37 -48.28 34.99
C TRP A 762 2.42 -48.38 36.10
N SER A 763 2.78 -47.26 36.71
CA SER A 763 3.71 -47.21 37.84
C SER A 763 3.13 -46.58 39.09
N ALA A 764 3.44 -47.14 40.26
CA ALA A 764 3.17 -46.54 41.57
C ALA A 764 4.41 -46.71 42.45
N SER A 765 4.91 -45.60 43.02
CA SER A 765 6.17 -45.59 43.76
C SER A 765 5.96 -45.87 45.26
N ASP A 766 6.98 -46.42 45.92
CA ASP A 766 7.05 -46.47 47.39
C ASP A 766 7.34 -45.04 47.91
N VAL A 767 6.38 -44.46 48.61
CA VAL A 767 6.38 -43.07 49.06
C VAL A 767 5.78 -42.95 50.46
N ALA A 768 6.02 -41.83 51.15
CA ALA A 768 5.66 -41.66 52.56
C ALA A 768 4.16 -41.91 52.88
N THR A 769 3.26 -41.58 51.95
CA THR A 769 1.85 -41.99 51.97
C THR A 769 1.56 -42.72 50.67
N ALA A 770 1.32 -44.03 50.78
CA ALA A 770 1.09 -44.94 49.66
C ALA A 770 0.06 -44.36 48.68
N PRO A 771 0.29 -44.46 47.36
CA PRO A 771 -0.71 -44.11 46.36
C PRO A 771 -1.98 -44.95 46.54
N SER A 772 -3.15 -44.40 46.25
CA SER A 772 -4.42 -45.09 46.53
C SER A 772 -5.41 -45.16 45.37
N LEU A 773 -6.09 -46.30 45.22
CA LEU A 773 -7.25 -46.51 44.37
C LEU A 773 -8.50 -46.58 45.25
N THR A 774 -9.44 -45.68 45.02
CA THR A 774 -10.64 -45.61 45.87
C THR A 774 -11.90 -45.22 45.08
N SER A 775 -13.04 -45.21 45.76
CA SER A 775 -14.33 -44.82 45.19
C SER A 775 -14.48 -43.31 45.21
N ALA A 776 -15.07 -42.75 44.16
CA ALA A 776 -15.47 -41.34 44.13
C ALA A 776 -16.81 -41.08 44.84
N ASP A 777 -17.58 -42.14 45.14
CA ASP A 777 -18.92 -42.01 45.74
C ASP A 777 -18.86 -41.56 47.20
N THR A 778 -19.78 -40.67 47.57
CA THR A 778 -19.89 -40.07 48.91
C THR A 778 -21.20 -40.46 49.62
N ASP A 779 -22.09 -41.22 48.97
CA ASP A 779 -23.44 -41.53 49.46
C ASP A 779 -23.52 -42.72 50.45
N GLY A 780 -22.39 -43.33 50.77
CA GLY A 780 -22.30 -44.49 51.66
C GLY A 780 -22.48 -45.85 50.98
N SER A 781 -22.69 -45.90 49.65
CA SER A 781 -22.73 -47.11 48.82
C SER A 781 -21.59 -47.09 47.80
N PRO A 782 -20.35 -47.43 48.21
CA PRO A 782 -19.17 -47.23 47.37
C PRO A 782 -19.24 -48.08 46.09
N THR A 783 -18.87 -47.47 44.95
CA THR A 783 -18.74 -48.19 43.69
C THR A 783 -17.43 -48.97 43.65
N TYR A 784 -17.50 -50.19 43.13
CA TYR A 784 -16.37 -51.11 43.10
C TYR A 784 -15.61 -51.00 41.79
N LEU A 785 -14.28 -51.05 41.86
CA LEU A 785 -13.39 -50.87 40.72
C LEU A 785 -13.01 -52.20 40.03
N GLY A 786 -13.16 -52.29 38.72
CA GLY A 786 -12.54 -53.38 37.95
C GLY A 786 -11.11 -53.02 37.53
N VAL A 787 -10.16 -53.93 37.64
CA VAL A 787 -8.82 -53.75 37.05
C VAL A 787 -8.53 -54.92 36.10
N SER A 788 -8.26 -54.63 34.83
CA SER A 788 -7.98 -55.63 33.81
C SER A 788 -6.78 -55.25 32.96
N LEU A 789 -5.65 -55.91 33.20
CA LEU A 789 -4.39 -55.68 32.52
C LEU A 789 -4.13 -56.87 31.60
N THR A 790 -3.99 -56.62 30.30
CA THR A 790 -3.81 -57.66 29.26
C THR A 790 -2.47 -57.57 28.55
N GLY A 791 -1.81 -56.41 28.59
CA GLY A 791 -0.46 -56.17 28.07
C GLY A 791 0.19 -54.92 28.67
N GLY A 792 1.43 -54.59 28.30
CA GLY A 792 2.18 -53.43 28.84
C GLY A 792 3.09 -53.78 30.01
N THR A 793 3.50 -52.78 30.79
CA THR A 793 4.40 -52.91 31.95
C THR A 793 3.67 -52.47 33.23
N LEU A 794 3.73 -53.29 34.28
CA LEU A 794 3.23 -52.95 35.60
C LEU A 794 4.42 -52.80 36.57
N ASN A 795 4.56 -51.61 37.16
CA ASN A 795 5.64 -51.24 38.07
C ASN A 795 5.09 -50.61 39.36
N VAL A 796 4.49 -51.42 40.22
CA VAL A 796 3.82 -50.99 41.45
C VAL A 796 4.65 -51.43 42.65
N ALA A 797 5.44 -50.52 43.21
CA ALA A 797 6.19 -50.78 44.44
C ALA A 797 5.25 -50.76 45.66
N GLU A 798 4.37 -49.76 45.74
CA GLU A 798 3.35 -49.67 46.79
C GLU A 798 2.02 -49.14 46.23
N LEU A 799 0.90 -49.75 46.62
CA LEU A 799 -0.46 -49.29 46.26
C LEU A 799 -1.47 -49.66 47.35
N THR A 800 -2.33 -48.73 47.71
CA THR A 800 -3.50 -48.98 48.56
C THR A 800 -4.76 -49.09 47.71
N VAL A 801 -5.63 -50.04 47.99
CA VAL A 801 -6.90 -50.23 47.27
C VAL A 801 -8.05 -50.33 48.25
N ASP A 802 -9.11 -49.54 48.05
CA ASP A 802 -10.27 -49.54 48.94
C ASP A 802 -11.45 -50.36 48.40
N TYR A 803 -11.76 -50.27 47.10
CA TYR A 803 -12.99 -50.87 46.56
C TYR A 803 -12.73 -51.60 45.24
N LEU A 804 -12.78 -52.94 45.23
CA LEU A 804 -12.57 -53.76 44.02
C LEU A 804 -13.83 -54.56 43.64
N LYS A 805 -14.09 -54.70 42.34
CA LYS A 805 -15.16 -55.54 41.79
C LYS A 805 -14.90 -57.02 42.08
N SER A 806 -15.95 -57.82 42.04
CA SER A 806 -15.89 -59.29 42.06
C SER A 806 -15.05 -59.92 40.93
N THR A 807 -14.81 -59.16 39.85
CA THR A 807 -13.86 -59.52 38.77
C THR A 807 -12.39 -59.46 39.20
N GLY A 808 -12.09 -58.77 40.30
CA GLY A 808 -10.77 -58.67 40.89
C GLY A 808 -9.80 -57.73 40.18
N PHE A 809 -8.55 -57.82 40.62
CA PHE A 809 -7.38 -57.25 39.97
C PHE A 809 -6.78 -58.29 39.02
N VAL A 810 -7.01 -58.15 37.71
CA VAL A 810 -6.62 -59.12 36.69
C VAL A 810 -5.35 -58.69 35.97
N ILE A 811 -4.36 -59.58 35.93
CA ILE A 811 -3.06 -59.44 35.28
C ILE A 811 -2.88 -60.60 34.29
N GLY A 812 -2.93 -60.29 33.00
CA GLY A 812 -2.78 -61.25 31.91
C GLY A 812 -1.32 -61.58 31.59
N SER A 813 -1.12 -62.65 30.81
CA SER A 813 0.21 -63.14 30.41
C SER A 813 0.98 -62.19 29.49
N GLY A 814 0.32 -61.20 28.89
CA GLY A 814 0.97 -60.18 28.07
C GLY A 814 1.60 -59.03 28.87
N VAL A 815 1.37 -58.96 30.19
CA VAL A 815 1.87 -57.89 31.06
C VAL A 815 3.30 -58.20 31.52
N THR A 816 4.21 -57.24 31.44
CA THR A 816 5.56 -57.32 32.02
C THR A 816 5.52 -56.76 33.44
N LEU A 817 5.71 -57.60 34.46
CA LEU A 817 5.78 -57.15 35.84
C LEU A 817 7.23 -56.82 36.20
N THR A 818 7.48 -55.57 36.59
CA THR A 818 8.79 -55.12 37.11
C THR A 818 8.78 -54.89 38.61
N ALA A 819 7.62 -54.54 39.19
CA ALA A 819 7.34 -54.50 40.62
C ALA A 819 5.85 -54.72 40.88
N LEU A 820 5.54 -55.47 41.92
CA LEU A 820 4.21 -55.58 42.54
C LEU A 820 4.42 -55.87 44.02
N ASP A 821 5.23 -55.03 44.66
CA ASP A 821 5.92 -55.42 45.89
C ASP A 821 4.99 -55.39 47.09
N LYS A 822 4.20 -54.30 47.24
CA LYS A 822 3.27 -54.10 48.35
C LYS A 822 1.93 -53.56 47.85
N VAL A 823 0.87 -54.36 47.96
CA VAL A 823 -0.50 -53.88 47.75
C VAL A 823 -1.29 -54.11 49.03
N THR A 824 -1.91 -53.05 49.53
CA THR A 824 -2.61 -53.04 50.83
C THR A 824 -4.05 -52.58 50.66
N TRP A 825 -4.89 -52.91 51.63
CA TRP A 825 -6.25 -52.37 51.70
C TRP A 825 -6.29 -51.16 52.60
N GLY A 826 -6.96 -50.10 52.18
CA GLY A 826 -7.13 -48.93 53.02
C GLY A 826 -8.15 -49.17 54.12
N SER A 827 -8.38 -48.16 54.95
CA SER A 827 -9.28 -48.24 56.11
C SER A 827 -10.74 -48.52 55.72
N SER A 828 -11.10 -48.26 54.47
CA SER A 828 -12.43 -48.52 53.90
C SER A 828 -12.46 -49.74 52.98
N GLY A 829 -11.38 -50.54 52.99
CA GLY A 829 -11.17 -51.72 52.17
C GLY A 829 -12.35 -52.70 52.21
N THR A 830 -13.16 -52.71 51.15
CA THR A 830 -14.25 -53.65 50.94
C THR A 830 -14.25 -54.17 49.50
N TRP A 831 -14.67 -55.41 49.34
CA TRP A 831 -14.76 -56.08 48.06
C TRP A 831 -16.21 -56.56 47.87
N ASN A 832 -16.84 -56.32 46.71
CA ASN A 832 -18.26 -56.67 46.48
C ASN A 832 -18.49 -58.08 45.93
N GLY A 833 -17.60 -59.01 46.25
CA GLY A 833 -17.87 -60.41 46.00
C GLY A 833 -19.03 -60.90 46.85
N GLU A 834 -20.26 -60.55 46.46
CA GLU A 834 -21.49 -61.07 47.02
C GLU A 834 -22.33 -61.66 45.87
N ALA A 835 -22.09 -62.95 45.60
CA ALA A 835 -23.09 -64.00 45.32
C ALA A 835 -22.90 -64.87 44.05
N ALA A 836 -21.82 -64.77 43.26
CA ALA A 836 -21.62 -65.63 42.08
C ALA A 836 -20.41 -66.58 42.22
N SER A 837 -20.52 -67.81 41.69
CA SER A 837 -19.41 -68.77 41.73
C SER A 837 -18.30 -68.39 40.75
N GLY A 838 -17.05 -68.33 41.20
CA GLY A 838 -15.87 -68.12 40.34
C GLY A 838 -15.19 -66.76 40.50
N GLU A 839 -15.53 -66.02 41.55
CA GLU A 839 -15.00 -64.69 41.85
C GLU A 839 -13.52 -64.72 42.28
N LYS A 840 -12.80 -63.61 42.05
CA LYS A 840 -11.35 -63.51 42.24
C LYS A 840 -10.96 -62.17 42.81
N LEU A 841 -10.00 -62.15 43.74
CA LEU A 841 -9.45 -60.89 44.25
C LEU A 841 -8.23 -60.43 43.43
N LEU A 842 -7.30 -61.35 43.16
CA LEU A 842 -6.12 -61.14 42.34
C LEU A 842 -5.94 -62.32 41.38
N ASP A 843 -5.95 -62.07 40.07
CA ASP A 843 -5.78 -63.11 39.05
C ASP A 843 -4.55 -62.80 38.20
N ILE A 844 -3.51 -63.61 38.33
CA ILE A 844 -2.25 -63.45 37.61
C ILE A 844 -2.07 -64.63 36.66
N THR A 845 -1.93 -64.37 35.38
CA THR A 845 -1.80 -65.41 34.35
C THR A 845 -0.40 -65.38 33.75
N GLY A 846 0.35 -66.49 33.82
CA GLY A 846 1.62 -66.66 33.11
C GLY A 846 2.82 -65.87 33.63
N GLN A 847 2.79 -65.39 34.88
CA GLN A 847 3.86 -64.55 35.47
C GLN A 847 4.47 -65.19 36.72
N THR A 848 5.74 -64.88 37.01
CA THR A 848 6.41 -65.27 38.25
C THR A 848 6.75 -64.03 39.07
N GLN A 849 6.11 -63.85 40.23
CA GLN A 849 6.26 -62.64 41.04
C GLN A 849 6.26 -62.96 42.54
N ASN A 850 7.05 -62.20 43.30
CA ASN A 850 6.96 -62.18 44.76
C ASN A 850 6.14 -60.97 45.20
N LEU A 851 5.09 -61.19 45.99
CA LEU A 851 4.33 -60.16 46.69
C LEU A 851 4.78 -60.17 48.15
N SER A 852 5.27 -59.07 48.71
CA SER A 852 5.75 -59.01 50.09
C SER A 852 4.95 -58.03 50.92
N SER A 853 4.60 -58.37 52.17
CA SER A 853 3.82 -57.46 53.03
C SER A 853 2.45 -57.07 52.46
N HIS A 854 1.85 -57.93 51.63
CA HIS A 854 0.52 -57.73 51.07
C HIS A 854 -0.53 -57.84 52.18
N ALA A 855 -1.50 -56.94 52.21
CA ALA A 855 -2.65 -57.06 53.13
C ALA A 855 -3.87 -57.54 52.34
N PHE A 856 -4.69 -58.40 52.93
CA PHE A 856 -5.99 -58.83 52.41
C PHE A 856 -7.14 -58.16 53.19
N PRO A 857 -8.33 -57.96 52.59
CA PRO A 857 -9.41 -57.23 53.24
C PRO A 857 -9.98 -58.01 54.43
N THR A 858 -10.53 -57.32 55.43
CA THR A 858 -10.99 -57.92 56.69
C THR A 858 -12.46 -58.36 56.66
N THR A 859 -13.22 -57.95 55.65
CA THR A 859 -14.64 -58.27 55.44
C THR A 859 -14.77 -59.34 54.35
N TRP A 860 -14.81 -60.61 54.77
CA TRP A 860 -15.11 -61.75 53.89
C TRP A 860 -16.39 -62.44 54.38
N SER A 861 -17.51 -62.24 53.70
CA SER A 861 -18.79 -62.88 54.03
C SER A 861 -19.32 -63.72 52.88
N ASN A 862 -19.30 -65.05 53.07
CA ASN A 862 -19.84 -66.12 52.22
C ASN A 862 -18.95 -66.60 51.05
N ASN A 863 -18.14 -67.64 51.32
CA ASN A 863 -17.44 -68.44 50.32
C ASN A 863 -18.36 -69.56 49.80
N THR A 864 -18.56 -69.65 48.48
CA THR A 864 -18.93 -70.91 47.81
C THR A 864 -17.68 -71.57 47.25
N SER A 865 -17.67 -72.89 47.08
CA SER A 865 -16.49 -73.73 46.75
C SER A 865 -15.84 -73.49 45.35
N ALA A 866 -15.90 -72.27 44.82
CA ALA A 866 -15.32 -71.86 43.54
C ALA A 866 -14.63 -70.48 43.58
N ASP A 867 -14.62 -69.81 44.75
CA ASP A 867 -14.11 -68.44 44.93
C ASP A 867 -12.73 -68.46 45.59
N CYS A 868 -11.78 -67.67 45.09
CA CYS A 868 -10.38 -67.71 45.55
C CYS A 868 -9.68 -66.34 45.57
N ASN A 869 -8.79 -66.17 46.55
CA ASN A 869 -8.05 -64.93 46.80
C ASN A 869 -7.05 -64.62 45.69
N VAL A 870 -6.13 -65.55 45.46
CA VAL A 870 -5.08 -65.41 44.47
C VAL A 870 -5.21 -66.55 43.49
N ARG A 871 -5.21 -66.22 42.20
CA ARG A 871 -5.21 -67.21 41.12
C ARG A 871 -3.95 -67.07 40.30
N SER A 872 -3.25 -68.19 40.08
CA SER A 872 -2.18 -68.30 39.09
C SER A 872 -2.64 -69.23 37.96
N ASN A 873 -2.84 -68.69 36.75
CA ASN A 873 -3.21 -69.50 35.58
C ASN A 873 -1.98 -69.70 34.67
N THR A 874 -1.78 -70.91 34.15
CA THR A 874 -0.83 -71.21 33.05
C THR A 874 0.66 -70.93 33.37
N SER A 875 1.37 -71.87 34.01
CA SER A 875 2.85 -71.91 34.19
C SER A 875 3.56 -70.77 34.96
N GLY A 876 2.83 -69.83 35.56
CA GLY A 876 3.40 -68.78 36.43
C GLY A 876 3.47 -69.17 37.91
N VAL A 877 4.41 -68.58 38.67
CA VAL A 877 4.54 -68.78 40.13
C VAL A 877 4.30 -67.46 40.89
N VAL A 878 3.19 -67.35 41.62
CA VAL A 878 2.93 -66.18 42.48
C VAL A 878 3.29 -66.55 43.92
N SER A 879 4.33 -65.94 44.47
CA SER A 879 4.72 -66.19 45.86
C SER A 879 4.34 -65.01 46.74
N VAL A 880 3.54 -65.24 47.79
CA VAL A 880 3.06 -64.22 48.72
C VAL A 880 3.77 -64.38 50.07
N TRP A 881 4.55 -63.37 50.44
CA TRP A 881 5.44 -63.31 51.60
C TRP A 881 4.93 -62.28 52.62
N ASP A 882 5.04 -62.58 53.92
CA ASP A 882 4.82 -61.64 55.03
C ASP A 882 3.47 -60.90 55.02
N TRP A 883 2.41 -61.56 54.55
CA TRP A 883 1.09 -60.97 54.35
C TRP A 883 0.26 -60.83 55.64
N SER A 884 -0.82 -60.04 55.63
CA SER A 884 -1.72 -59.77 56.78
C SER A 884 -3.21 -59.64 56.37
N GLY A 885 -4.17 -59.67 57.31
CA GLY A 885 -5.63 -59.55 57.00
C GLY A 885 -6.51 -60.56 57.78
N ALA A 886 -7.84 -60.48 57.62
CA ALA A 886 -8.78 -61.47 58.20
C ALA A 886 -9.08 -62.59 57.21
N PHE A 887 -9.31 -63.80 57.73
CA PHE A 887 -9.40 -65.04 56.98
C PHE A 887 -10.78 -65.67 57.09
N GLY A 888 -11.44 -65.97 55.97
CA GLY A 888 -12.72 -66.68 56.02
C GLY A 888 -13.17 -67.32 54.72
N GLY A 889 -12.55 -68.40 54.25
CA GLY A 889 -13.03 -69.19 53.09
C GLY A 889 -12.24 -70.50 52.90
N GLU A 890 -12.79 -71.49 52.19
CA GLU A 890 -12.22 -72.86 52.08
C GLU A 890 -11.20 -73.08 50.93
N GLU A 891 -11.06 -72.15 49.97
CA GLU A 891 -10.01 -72.23 48.91
C GLU A 891 -9.26 -70.89 48.79
N TYR A 892 -7.99 -70.87 49.21
CA TYR A 892 -7.14 -69.67 49.29
C TYR A 892 -6.47 -69.35 47.95
N ASP A 893 -6.14 -70.39 47.23
CA ASP A 893 -5.53 -70.42 45.93
C ASP A 893 -6.33 -71.36 45.04
N CYS A 894 -6.50 -70.97 43.79
CA CYS A 894 -7.07 -71.84 42.77
C CYS A 894 -6.04 -72.02 41.68
N ASP A 895 -5.16 -73.00 41.91
CA ASP A 895 -4.18 -73.44 40.93
C ASP A 895 -4.93 -74.14 39.79
N THR A 896 -5.03 -73.48 38.65
CA THR A 896 -5.58 -74.11 37.44
C THR A 896 -4.51 -74.24 36.37
N SER A 897 -4.53 -75.37 35.66
CA SER A 897 -3.81 -75.58 34.39
C SER A 897 -2.32 -75.18 34.40
N GLY A 898 -1.59 -75.52 35.47
CA GLY A 898 -0.12 -75.44 35.53
C GLY A 898 0.49 -74.19 36.16
N GLY A 899 -0.28 -73.26 36.72
CA GLY A 899 0.24 -72.21 37.61
C GLY A 899 0.41 -72.71 39.06
N GLU A 900 1.20 -71.98 39.87
CA GLU A 900 1.43 -72.27 41.30
C GLU A 900 1.32 -70.99 42.14
N VAL A 901 0.54 -71.01 43.23
CA VAL A 901 0.58 -69.98 44.28
C VAL A 901 1.38 -70.51 45.48
N ARG A 902 2.37 -69.75 45.96
CA ARG A 902 3.18 -70.08 47.15
C ARG A 902 2.93 -69.09 48.26
N TRP A 903 2.81 -69.55 49.50
CA TRP A 903 2.57 -68.70 50.67
C TRP A 903 3.68 -68.86 51.72
N LYS A 904 4.20 -67.75 52.27
CA LYS A 904 5.20 -67.77 53.37
C LYS A 904 5.00 -66.60 54.35
N GLY A 905 4.96 -66.86 55.67
CA GLY A 905 5.16 -65.81 56.70
C GLY A 905 3.96 -64.98 57.20
N GLY A 906 2.71 -65.48 57.25
CA GLY A 906 1.55 -64.71 57.75
C GLY A 906 1.17 -64.90 59.24
N PRO A 907 0.20 -64.11 59.78
CA PRO A 907 -0.27 -64.16 61.16
C PRO A 907 -1.13 -65.41 61.40
N GLY A 908 -0.50 -66.58 61.55
CA GLY A 908 -1.18 -67.84 61.89
C GLY A 908 -0.46 -69.15 61.57
N GLY A 909 0.67 -69.12 60.84
CA GLY A 909 1.22 -70.34 60.25
C GLY A 909 0.44 -70.74 58.99
N ALA A 910 1.03 -71.58 58.14
CA ALA A 910 0.57 -71.89 56.77
C ALA A 910 -0.93 -72.23 56.67
N PRO A 911 -1.60 -71.96 55.51
CA PRO A 911 -3.00 -72.33 55.29
C PRO A 911 -3.21 -73.82 55.54
N GLY A 912 -4.16 -74.16 56.40
CA GLY A 912 -4.55 -75.54 56.66
C GLY A 912 -5.19 -76.16 55.42
N SER A 913 -4.56 -77.21 54.90
CA SER A 913 -4.87 -77.87 53.63
C SER A 913 -6.24 -78.57 53.60
N GLY A 914 -7.09 -78.17 52.67
CA GLY A 914 -8.08 -79.04 52.01
C GLY A 914 -7.39 -79.84 50.89
N THR A 915 -6.80 -80.98 51.25
CA THR A 915 -6.38 -82.09 50.37
C THR A 915 -5.64 -81.79 49.05
N GLY A 916 -4.31 -81.95 49.09
CA GLY A 916 -3.60 -82.71 48.04
C GLY A 916 -2.56 -81.96 47.21
N GLN A 917 -1.28 -82.21 47.57
CA GLN A 917 -0.03 -81.93 46.84
C GLN A 917 0.45 -80.47 46.79
N TYR A 918 1.41 -80.15 47.67
CA TYR A 918 2.46 -79.17 47.36
C TYR A 918 3.86 -79.74 47.58
N PRO A 919 4.84 -79.30 46.77
CA PRO A 919 6.26 -79.46 47.04
C PRO A 919 6.71 -78.55 48.18
N ALA A 920 7.90 -78.83 48.72
CA ALA A 920 8.41 -78.30 49.98
C ALA A 920 8.50 -76.76 50.08
N ILE A 921 8.29 -76.29 51.31
CA ILE A 921 8.65 -74.97 51.82
C ILE A 921 10.11 -74.65 51.42
N TYR A 922 10.31 -73.53 50.73
CA TYR A 922 11.61 -72.85 50.60
C TYR A 922 11.60 -71.59 51.45
#